data_AF-U2CIU1-F1
#
_entry.id   AF-U2CIU1-F1
#
_cell.length_a   1.000
_cell.length_b   1.000
_cell.length_c   1.000
_cell.angle_alpha   90.00
_cell.angle_beta   90.00
_cell.angle_gamma   90.00
#
_symmetry.space_group_name_H-M   'P 1'
#
loop_
_entity.id
_entity.type
_entity.pdbx_description
1 polymer ?
#
loop_
_entity_poly.entity_id
_entity_poly.type
_entity_poly.pdbx_seq_one_letter_code
_entity_poly.pdbx_strand_id
1 'polypeptide(L)'
;MGGTLEAGAAALGSTDVQMAAETAGDPAEDVFSDEEGTTVQQPETEADQTGSTDSSEEIPVEPENPAETPDVIETPETTETPEATEAPDATTEDSTDPGDDFSAGDAQELDAPSADTAVQNKVENNKAEETSATGASLVNGVVVAKTSDWVSANGFYRLRKKKVAASAAPEGKASEDPAESSEEEQKTTVDETAAAVQEVQQTEELPDGAAESDQAQAIQNESAEGEQETAAEEVSTEEVSAAEASAETASADVVSAEETSEETAPAETETAVETSESVDNAETLAQDEGNASQVSETGSIEDNYFTAQDGLLKINTNGHVGYYLFNEDGYLVTGRMTREPGAAGYTGTQKTEWYFLENSKASLYSDSTGKAITPWTSNLGQQKRNYWLWTGTVFRYYNSQGDYKSIEAQNLVGKIKKIGNAYYTLMRNGKPRTGILKLTTGSTTYQYYFQPASKAGEIPGKLFYGGWTYVLNSKNQKRFIYCSPKAATRGQIMKHGVYVSPVMSKKYRYMLNASGYVMTNTMAKAQNNAYYVSDSKGRIITKKLVKYKGSRYYFGGNGQRVSWKNCWHGCPGASNKIYYFGSTAGKVVEKYGWQKVTDAKGQFFGWFYFDKNGNHYKSQMITNKSSKKSYYFNSTGQLATGKTKIGKKYYFFATSDANAHRGWMYKSTLIRYQNKWYYAGGNGVLKKSGWQKVGKYWYYLQNYTVVTNKSMKRGSVNGYLDSQGRFSTGWVIVSDYYDQVKYIDPDSGSKYLTNTSRWIDGKLYYFDKDGYRRNDVSSIYGGPYYLEVDKTNGVMTVYTNSSKTIPVKTIRVSVGLSGTPTWDGTYRLTRSLRWQPLMGPSWGQYGTHVDGCGQGGIFIHSVAGSTRSVYNLPAGEYLKLGQPASHGCIRTCVADAKWVFENCNGSTIHIYSSGNYVNNESFKGPLGRRPLATFRGAGNFDPTDPEVP
;
A
#
# COMPACT_ATOMS: atom_id res chain seq x y z
N MET A 1 -42.44 -8.54 -54.43
CA MET A 1 -41.27 -9.16 -53.78
C MET A 1 -41.55 -9.24 -52.28
N GLY A 2 -41.19 -10.33 -51.62
CA GLY A 2 -41.44 -10.55 -50.19
C GLY A 2 -40.29 -10.10 -49.29
N GLY A 3 -40.55 -10.00 -47.99
CA GLY A 3 -39.58 -9.56 -46.98
C GLY A 3 -40.16 -9.60 -45.57
N THR A 4 -40.39 -10.80 -45.04
CA THR A 4 -40.82 -11.01 -43.65
C THR A 4 -39.65 -10.77 -42.70
N LEU A 5 -39.77 -9.79 -41.81
CA LEU A 5 -38.80 -9.54 -40.74
C LEU A 5 -39.24 -10.24 -39.45
N GLU A 6 -38.65 -11.40 -39.18
CA GLU A 6 -38.54 -11.88 -37.80
C GLU A 6 -37.49 -11.05 -37.05
N ALA A 7 -37.89 -10.41 -35.94
CA ALA A 7 -36.98 -9.69 -35.07
C ALA A 7 -36.44 -10.63 -33.98
N GLY A 8 -35.38 -11.38 -34.31
CA GLY A 8 -34.71 -12.29 -33.37
C GLY A 8 -34.14 -11.57 -32.14
N ALA A 9 -34.31 -12.15 -30.96
CA ALA A 9 -33.84 -11.57 -29.70
C ALA A 9 -32.35 -11.88 -29.44
N ALA A 10 -31.45 -10.95 -29.79
CA ALA A 10 -30.03 -11.03 -29.47
C ALA A 10 -29.46 -9.66 -29.05
N ALA A 11 -29.26 -9.45 -27.74
CA ALA A 11 -28.69 -8.22 -27.18
C ALA A 11 -28.03 -8.40 -25.80
N LEU A 12 -27.02 -9.26 -25.72
CA LEU A 12 -26.01 -9.20 -24.64
C LEU A 12 -24.79 -8.46 -25.21
N GLY A 13 -24.58 -7.18 -24.86
CA GLY A 13 -23.51 -6.41 -25.50
C GLY A 13 -23.17 -5.00 -24.99
N SER A 14 -24.05 -4.27 -24.30
CA SER A 14 -23.71 -2.95 -23.74
C SER A 14 -24.59 -2.55 -22.55
N THR A 15 -24.15 -1.53 -21.78
CA THR A 15 -24.90 -0.98 -20.62
C THR A 15 -25.35 0.46 -20.90
N ASP A 16 -25.84 0.73 -22.11
CA ASP A 16 -25.88 2.09 -22.64
C ASP A 16 -26.94 3.00 -22.00
N VAL A 17 -26.48 4.22 -21.67
CA VAL A 17 -27.30 5.29 -21.13
C VAL A 17 -28.03 5.98 -22.27
N GLN A 18 -29.29 5.63 -22.47
CA GLN A 18 -30.15 6.31 -23.44
C GLN A 18 -30.59 7.68 -22.89
N MET A 19 -30.17 8.73 -23.61
CA MET A 19 -30.63 10.11 -23.42
C MET A 19 -31.98 10.33 -24.14
N ALA A 20 -32.80 11.24 -23.61
CA ALA A 20 -34.10 11.58 -24.20
C ALA A 20 -34.06 12.79 -25.16
N ALA A 21 -32.93 13.50 -25.24
CA ALA A 21 -32.71 14.63 -26.14
C ALA A 21 -31.20 14.91 -26.34
N GLU A 22 -30.91 15.69 -27.38
CA GLU A 22 -29.61 16.20 -27.86
C GLU A 22 -28.61 15.19 -28.46
N THR A 23 -27.93 15.69 -29.49
CA THR A 23 -27.00 14.97 -30.37
C THR A 23 -25.66 14.73 -29.67
N ALA A 24 -25.07 13.56 -29.88
CA ALA A 24 -23.72 13.27 -29.38
C ALA A 24 -22.67 14.04 -30.21
N GLY A 25 -22.26 15.21 -29.73
CA GLY A 25 -21.04 15.88 -30.19
C GLY A 25 -19.79 15.16 -29.65
N ASP A 26 -18.72 15.16 -30.43
CA ASP A 26 -17.49 14.44 -30.10
C ASP A 26 -16.83 14.87 -28.78
N PRO A 27 -16.07 13.97 -28.12
CA PRO A 27 -15.35 14.28 -26.90
C PRO A 27 -14.07 15.06 -27.22
N ALA A 28 -14.22 16.36 -27.55
CA ALA A 28 -13.11 17.31 -27.50
C ALA A 28 -12.42 17.23 -26.11
N GLU A 29 -11.09 17.29 -26.08
CA GLU A 29 -10.35 17.10 -24.83
C GLU A 29 -10.67 18.21 -23.81
N ASP A 30 -11.42 17.83 -22.77
CA ASP A 30 -11.78 18.71 -21.65
C ASP A 30 -10.55 18.98 -20.77
N VAL A 31 -9.68 19.89 -21.22
CA VAL A 31 -8.52 20.43 -20.50
C VAL A 31 -8.99 21.46 -19.47
N PHE A 32 -8.61 21.29 -18.20
CA PHE A 32 -8.88 22.28 -17.15
C PHE A 32 -7.73 23.30 -17.09
N SER A 33 -8.04 24.59 -17.24
CA SER A 33 -7.04 25.66 -17.11
C SER A 33 -6.84 26.06 -15.64
N ASP A 34 -5.77 25.52 -15.06
CA ASP A 34 -5.24 25.79 -13.71
C ASP A 34 -4.72 27.24 -13.57
N GLU A 35 -5.62 28.22 -13.74
CA GLU A 35 -5.44 29.61 -13.36
C GLU A 35 -6.60 30.00 -12.44
N GLU A 36 -6.26 30.32 -11.20
CA GLU A 36 -7.13 31.01 -10.24
C GLU A 36 -6.95 32.52 -10.43
N GLY A 37 -8.07 33.25 -10.55
CA GLY A 37 -8.03 34.71 -10.66
C GLY A 37 -8.00 35.35 -9.28
N THR A 38 -6.87 35.97 -8.94
CA THR A 38 -6.72 36.80 -7.73
C THR A 38 -6.50 38.27 -8.10
N THR A 39 -7.59 39.03 -8.15
CA THR A 39 -7.60 40.46 -7.80
C THR A 39 -9.04 40.86 -7.45
N VAL A 40 -9.22 41.47 -6.29
CA VAL A 40 -10.42 42.25 -5.96
C VAL A 40 -10.05 43.71 -6.16
N GLN A 41 -10.84 44.46 -6.94
CA GLN A 41 -10.92 45.92 -6.82
C GLN A 41 -12.19 46.50 -7.46
N GLN A 42 -12.68 47.55 -6.81
CA GLN A 42 -13.80 48.45 -7.13
C GLN A 42 -13.57 49.70 -6.23
N PRO A 43 -14.15 50.89 -6.47
CA PRO A 43 -15.07 51.31 -7.55
C PRO A 43 -14.63 52.63 -8.25
N GLU A 44 -15.59 53.32 -8.91
CA GLU A 44 -15.55 54.77 -9.33
C GLU A 44 -14.62 55.13 -10.53
N THR A 45 -14.88 56.14 -11.41
CA THR A 45 -15.99 57.13 -11.56
C THR A 45 -16.16 57.62 -13.03
N GLU A 46 -17.37 58.11 -13.37
CA GLU A 46 -17.82 59.12 -14.38
C GLU A 46 -17.24 59.34 -15.82
N ALA A 47 -18.19 59.72 -16.70
CA ALA A 47 -18.10 60.52 -17.97
C ALA A 47 -17.34 59.93 -19.20
N ASP A 48 -17.66 60.27 -20.47
CA ASP A 48 -18.62 61.26 -21.03
C ASP A 48 -19.33 60.74 -22.34
N GLN A 49 -20.15 61.58 -22.98
CA GLN A 49 -21.19 61.28 -23.99
C GLN A 49 -20.72 61.08 -25.46
N THR A 50 -21.59 60.48 -26.31
CA THR A 50 -22.30 61.20 -27.42
C THR A 50 -23.24 60.34 -28.29
N GLY A 51 -24.53 60.74 -28.40
CA GLY A 51 -25.49 60.40 -29.49
C GLY A 51 -26.08 58.98 -29.58
N SER A 52 -27.30 58.74 -30.09
CA SER A 52 -28.42 59.65 -30.45
C SER A 52 -29.72 58.86 -30.72
N THR A 53 -30.89 59.33 -30.23
CA THR A 53 -32.29 59.19 -30.79
C THR A 53 -32.88 57.78 -31.10
N ASP A 54 -34.16 57.43 -30.85
CA ASP A 54 -35.38 58.19 -30.45
C ASP A 54 -36.52 57.28 -29.87
N SER A 55 -37.59 57.89 -29.31
CA SER A 55 -39.01 57.41 -29.15
C SER A 55 -39.30 56.03 -28.48
N SER A 56 -39.83 55.91 -27.24
CA SER A 56 -41.20 56.15 -26.68
C SER A 56 -42.22 55.00 -26.93
N GLU A 57 -43.19 54.63 -26.07
CA GLU A 57 -44.00 55.35 -25.04
C GLU A 57 -44.28 54.56 -23.71
N GLU A 58 -44.82 55.30 -22.73
CA GLU A 58 -45.51 55.09 -21.41
C GLU A 58 -45.90 53.66 -20.89
N ILE A 59 -45.84 53.28 -19.59
CA ILE A 59 -46.32 53.86 -18.29
C ILE A 59 -47.87 53.86 -18.19
N PRO A 60 -48.54 53.60 -17.02
CA PRO A 60 -48.10 53.34 -15.62
C PRO A 60 -48.27 51.83 -15.20
N VAL A 61 -48.56 51.32 -13.98
CA VAL A 61 -49.07 51.81 -12.66
C VAL A 61 -48.64 50.91 -11.46
N GLU A 62 -48.76 51.43 -10.23
CA GLU A 62 -48.81 50.74 -8.91
C GLU A 62 -50.30 50.52 -8.48
N PRO A 63 -50.72 50.08 -7.24
CA PRO A 63 -50.03 50.03 -5.93
C PRO A 63 -50.31 48.79 -5.03
N GLU A 64 -49.93 48.91 -3.74
CA GLU A 64 -50.50 48.30 -2.50
C GLU A 64 -49.86 47.07 -1.83
N ASN A 65 -49.75 47.18 -0.50
CA ASN A 65 -49.39 46.15 0.48
C ASN A 65 -50.11 46.43 1.81
N PRO A 66 -50.85 45.46 2.36
CA PRO A 66 -50.88 45.17 3.81
C PRO A 66 -50.38 43.72 4.09
N ALA A 67 -49.72 43.38 5.20
CA ALA A 67 -50.25 43.29 6.60
C ALA A 67 -51.36 42.21 6.75
N GLU A 68 -51.43 41.34 7.77
CA GLU A 68 -50.78 41.27 9.11
C GLU A 68 -50.43 39.81 9.54
N THR A 69 -49.76 39.66 10.69
CA THR A 69 -49.69 38.48 11.58
C THR A 69 -51.05 38.20 12.27
N PRO A 70 -51.42 36.98 12.72
CA PRO A 70 -50.72 36.15 13.74
C PRO A 70 -50.71 34.62 13.37
N ASP A 71 -50.42 33.60 14.19
CA ASP A 71 -50.52 33.38 15.65
C ASP A 71 -49.45 32.44 16.24
N VAL A 72 -49.33 32.47 17.57
CA VAL A 72 -48.54 31.54 18.40
C VAL A 72 -49.45 30.44 18.96
N ILE A 73 -48.94 29.22 19.13
CA ILE A 73 -49.38 28.26 20.17
C ILE A 73 -48.22 27.31 20.51
N GLU A 74 -48.23 26.76 21.71
CA GLU A 74 -47.04 26.32 22.46
C GLU A 74 -46.65 24.84 22.29
N THR A 75 -45.64 24.46 23.06
CA THR A 75 -45.10 23.12 23.28
C THR A 75 -46.12 22.16 23.92
N PRO A 76 -45.73 20.89 24.14
CA PRO A 76 -45.27 20.60 25.49
C PRO A 76 -43.90 19.91 25.56
N GLU A 77 -43.17 20.20 26.63
CA GLU A 77 -42.05 19.38 27.12
C GLU A 77 -42.59 18.13 27.85
N THR A 78 -41.76 17.10 27.99
CA THR A 78 -41.77 16.24 29.19
C THR A 78 -40.34 15.96 29.64
N THR A 79 -40.14 15.92 30.96
CA THR A 79 -38.83 16.06 31.61
C THR A 79 -38.57 14.93 32.61
N GLU A 80 -37.43 14.24 32.48
CA GLU A 80 -36.64 13.52 33.51
C GLU A 80 -35.16 13.71 33.07
N THR A 81 -34.11 14.14 33.79
CA THR A 81 -33.72 14.25 35.24
C THR A 81 -33.30 12.93 35.93
N PRO A 82 -32.30 12.95 36.86
CA PRO A 82 -31.06 12.17 36.60
C PRO A 82 -30.42 11.43 37.81
N GLU A 83 -29.31 10.71 37.61
CA GLU A 83 -28.09 10.79 38.46
C GLU A 83 -26.84 10.06 37.89
N ALA A 84 -25.66 10.66 38.12
CA ALA A 84 -24.33 10.12 38.55
C ALA A 84 -23.78 8.76 38.02
N THR A 85 -22.47 8.48 37.82
CA THR A 85 -21.14 9.17 37.96
C THR A 85 -20.21 8.45 36.91
N GLU A 86 -19.09 8.93 36.35
CA GLU A 86 -17.87 9.58 36.86
C GLU A 86 -17.16 10.43 35.76
N ALA A 87 -16.12 11.19 36.16
CA ALA A 87 -15.17 11.89 35.28
C ALA A 87 -13.76 11.26 35.37
N PRO A 88 -12.75 11.74 34.61
CA PRO A 88 -11.97 12.88 35.10
C PRO A 88 -11.62 13.92 34.02
N ASP A 89 -11.06 15.06 34.46
CA ASP A 89 -10.75 16.26 33.66
C ASP A 89 -9.23 16.52 33.53
N ALA A 90 -8.84 17.60 32.84
CA ALA A 90 -7.46 18.04 32.57
C ALA A 90 -6.80 18.73 33.81
N THR A 91 -5.58 19.30 33.81
CA THR A 91 -4.72 19.90 32.77
C THR A 91 -3.26 20.08 33.29
N THR A 92 -2.28 20.41 32.40
CA THR A 92 -0.98 21.12 32.68
C THR A 92 0.07 20.46 33.62
N GLU A 93 1.40 20.68 33.52
CA GLU A 93 2.28 21.12 32.42
C GLU A 93 3.77 20.71 32.69
N ASP A 94 4.61 20.78 31.64
CA ASP A 94 6.09 20.93 31.62
C ASP A 94 7.08 19.86 32.21
N SER A 95 8.33 19.97 31.74
CA SER A 95 9.61 19.75 32.43
C SER A 95 10.41 18.42 32.29
N THR A 96 11.46 18.51 31.46
CA THR A 96 12.82 17.92 31.60
C THR A 96 13.16 16.43 31.29
N ASP A 97 14.44 16.28 30.94
CA ASP A 97 15.25 15.08 30.64
C ASP A 97 15.78 14.43 31.93
N PRO A 98 15.96 13.10 31.97
CA PRO A 98 17.30 12.51 31.77
C PRO A 98 17.24 11.27 30.84
N GLY A 99 18.33 10.72 30.28
CA GLY A 99 19.75 10.72 30.64
C GLY A 99 20.25 9.26 30.64
N ASP A 100 21.53 9.01 30.31
CA ASP A 100 22.15 7.66 30.39
C ASP A 100 22.25 7.21 31.88
N ASP A 101 22.40 5.94 32.28
CA ASP A 101 23.25 4.86 31.76
C ASP A 101 22.70 3.46 32.13
N PHE A 102 23.33 2.39 31.62
CA PHE A 102 23.06 1.00 31.99
C PHE A 102 24.38 0.24 32.23
N SER A 103 24.97 0.43 33.41
CA SER A 103 26.16 -0.29 33.90
C SER A 103 25.85 -1.04 35.19
N ALA A 104 26.32 -2.29 35.31
CA ALA A 104 26.25 -3.07 36.55
C ALA A 104 27.59 -2.96 37.32
N GLY A 105 27.52 -2.77 38.64
CA GLY A 105 28.69 -2.70 39.53
C GLY A 105 28.25 -2.52 40.98
N ASP A 106 28.75 -3.39 41.85
CA ASP A 106 28.26 -3.69 43.21
C ASP A 106 28.42 -2.60 44.31
N ALA A 107 27.74 -2.86 45.44
CA ALA A 107 28.15 -2.63 46.85
C ALA A 107 27.57 -1.44 47.68
N GLN A 108 26.69 -1.83 48.61
CA GLN A 108 26.63 -1.51 50.07
C GLN A 108 26.61 -0.06 50.62
N GLU A 109 25.53 0.25 51.38
CA GLU A 109 25.42 0.87 52.73
C GLU A 109 23.92 0.77 53.16
N LEU A 110 23.43 0.81 54.41
CA LEU A 110 23.95 0.49 55.76
C LEU A 110 22.76 0.22 56.75
N ASP A 111 23.05 -0.45 57.88
CA ASP A 111 22.38 -0.51 59.20
C ASP A 111 20.86 -0.77 59.46
N ALA A 112 20.66 -1.66 60.46
CA ALA A 112 19.58 -1.72 61.48
C ALA A 112 18.13 -2.12 61.06
N PRO A 113 17.21 -2.54 61.98
CA PRO A 113 17.31 -2.55 63.46
C PRO A 113 16.84 -3.82 64.25
N SER A 114 17.32 -3.90 65.50
CA SER A 114 16.65 -4.34 66.77
C SER A 114 16.01 -5.73 67.03
N ALA A 115 16.27 -6.22 68.26
CA ALA A 115 15.54 -7.23 69.07
C ALA A 115 15.53 -8.70 68.55
N ASP A 116 15.60 -9.77 69.35
CA ASP A 116 16.04 -10.05 70.76
C ASP A 116 16.20 -11.61 70.87
N THR A 117 16.55 -12.32 71.97
CA THR A 117 16.60 -12.03 73.42
C THR A 117 17.63 -12.92 74.15
N ALA A 118 18.00 -12.52 75.37
CA ALA A 118 18.40 -13.37 76.52
C ALA A 118 19.66 -14.29 76.48
N VAL A 119 20.62 -13.96 77.37
CA VAL A 119 21.20 -14.83 78.43
C VAL A 119 21.88 -16.15 77.96
N GLN A 120 23.18 -16.37 78.19
CA GLN A 120 23.74 -16.56 79.55
C GLN A 120 25.27 -16.33 79.62
N ASN A 121 25.76 -15.83 80.77
CA ASN A 121 27.20 -15.71 81.06
C ASN A 121 27.79 -17.03 81.59
N LYS A 122 29.02 -17.38 81.16
CA LYS A 122 30.00 -17.95 82.08
C LYS A 122 31.44 -17.57 81.68
N VAL A 123 32.20 -17.08 82.66
CA VAL A 123 33.66 -16.90 82.57
C VAL A 123 34.33 -18.18 83.05
N GLU A 124 35.43 -18.57 82.44
CA GLU A 124 36.39 -19.48 83.08
C GLU A 124 37.83 -19.11 82.66
N ASN A 125 38.75 -19.12 83.63
CA ASN A 125 40.10 -18.57 83.50
C ASN A 125 41.15 -19.66 83.27
N ASN A 126 42.27 -19.24 82.65
CA ASN A 126 43.64 -19.73 82.86
C ASN A 126 43.89 -21.25 83.01
N LYS A 127 44.66 -21.82 82.06
CA LYS A 127 45.75 -22.75 82.43
C LYS A 127 46.95 -22.59 81.50
N ALA A 128 48.12 -22.98 81.99
CA ALA A 128 49.43 -22.82 81.35
C ALA A 128 50.03 -24.16 80.88
N GLU A 129 51.19 -24.07 80.20
CA GLU A 129 52.08 -25.17 79.78
C GLU A 129 51.49 -26.06 78.65
N GLU A 130 52.28 -26.75 77.82
CA GLU A 130 53.68 -27.17 77.92
C GLU A 130 54.57 -26.80 76.71
N THR A 131 55.88 -26.91 76.88
CA THR A 131 56.89 -26.79 75.81
C THR A 131 57.15 -28.11 75.09
N SER A 132 56.97 -28.17 73.76
CA SER A 132 57.57 -29.23 72.91
C SER A 132 57.89 -28.73 71.49
N ALA A 133 58.78 -29.44 70.79
CA ALA A 133 59.46 -28.92 69.60
C ALA A 133 58.53 -28.69 68.38
N THR A 134 58.39 -27.43 67.97
CA THR A 134 57.60 -27.00 66.81
C THR A 134 58.44 -26.20 65.82
N GLY A 135 58.26 -26.47 64.53
CA GLY A 135 59.10 -26.00 63.42
C GLY A 135 58.93 -26.91 62.21
N ALA A 136 59.01 -26.34 61.02
CA ALA A 136 58.75 -27.04 59.77
C ALA A 136 59.93 -27.94 59.36
N SER A 137 59.62 -29.10 58.77
CA SER A 137 60.60 -30.16 58.47
C SER A 137 60.67 -30.48 56.98
N LEU A 138 61.88 -30.63 56.46
CA LEU A 138 62.11 -31.09 55.10
C LEU A 138 61.80 -32.60 54.97
N VAL A 139 60.86 -32.94 54.09
CA VAL A 139 60.46 -34.31 53.76
C VAL A 139 60.48 -34.45 52.24
N ASN A 140 61.33 -35.33 51.70
CA ASN A 140 61.46 -35.62 50.27
C ASN A 140 61.53 -34.36 49.36
N GLY A 141 62.34 -33.37 49.77
CA GLY A 141 62.52 -32.11 49.03
C GLY A 141 61.36 -31.11 49.15
N VAL A 142 60.42 -31.33 50.08
CA VAL A 142 59.33 -30.40 50.40
C VAL A 142 59.39 -30.04 51.89
N VAL A 143 59.41 -28.75 52.21
CA VAL A 143 59.28 -28.29 53.60
C VAL A 143 57.82 -28.44 54.02
N VAL A 144 57.54 -29.34 54.96
CA VAL A 144 56.20 -29.55 55.51
C VAL A 144 56.06 -28.69 56.77
N ALA A 145 55.07 -27.79 56.75
CA ALA A 145 54.79 -26.83 57.80
C ALA A 145 53.34 -26.92 58.29
N LYS A 146 53.12 -26.54 59.54
CA LYS A 146 51.83 -26.24 60.14
C LYS A 146 51.66 -24.73 60.28
N THR A 147 50.43 -24.27 60.50
CA THR A 147 50.15 -22.87 60.88
C THR A 147 50.97 -22.40 62.10
N SER A 148 51.27 -23.29 63.06
CA SER A 148 52.09 -22.99 64.25
C SER A 148 53.57 -22.68 63.96
N ASP A 149 54.07 -23.08 62.80
CA ASP A 149 55.50 -22.99 62.49
C ASP A 149 55.84 -21.64 61.81
N TRP A 150 54.83 -20.96 61.28
CA TRP A 150 54.91 -19.60 60.75
C TRP A 150 54.84 -18.57 61.90
N VAL A 151 55.73 -17.59 61.85
CA VAL A 151 55.77 -16.46 62.80
C VAL A 151 55.45 -15.17 62.04
N SER A 152 54.60 -14.32 62.61
CA SER A 152 54.41 -12.94 62.14
C SER A 152 55.17 -11.99 63.05
N ALA A 153 55.91 -11.04 62.45
CA ALA A 153 56.63 -9.99 63.14
C ALA A 153 56.62 -8.72 62.28
N ASN A 154 56.19 -7.60 62.86
CA ASN A 154 56.11 -6.28 62.21
C ASN A 154 55.38 -6.29 60.84
N GLY A 155 54.36 -7.13 60.67
CA GLY A 155 53.61 -7.29 59.40
C GLY A 155 54.26 -8.23 58.38
N PHE A 156 55.50 -8.66 58.60
CA PHE A 156 56.20 -9.65 57.79
C PHE A 156 56.08 -11.06 58.39
N TYR A 157 56.44 -12.08 57.60
CA TYR A 157 56.32 -13.49 57.98
C TYR A 157 57.66 -14.22 57.93
N ARG A 158 57.92 -15.11 58.89
CA ARG A 158 59.10 -15.99 58.95
C ARG A 158 58.62 -17.43 59.13
N LEU A 159 59.43 -18.43 58.75
CA LEU A 159 59.12 -19.84 58.97
C LEU A 159 60.21 -20.51 59.82
N ARG A 160 59.82 -21.15 60.93
CA ARG A 160 60.74 -21.85 61.84
C ARG A 160 61.26 -23.14 61.23
N LYS A 161 62.55 -23.41 61.38
CA LYS A 161 63.18 -24.71 61.08
C LYS A 161 62.97 -25.69 62.22
N LYS A 162 62.71 -26.97 61.91
CA LYS A 162 62.76 -28.05 62.90
C LYS A 162 64.22 -28.39 63.23
N LYS A 163 64.68 -28.01 64.43
CA LYS A 163 66.03 -28.32 64.91
C LYS A 163 66.23 -29.85 64.99
N VAL A 164 67.29 -30.36 64.38
CA VAL A 164 67.63 -31.80 64.35
C VAL A 164 68.57 -32.11 65.51
N ALA A 165 68.20 -33.06 66.36
CA ALA A 165 69.09 -33.58 67.39
C ALA A 165 70.10 -34.56 66.77
N ALA A 166 71.40 -34.35 67.03
CA ALA A 166 72.47 -35.16 66.45
C ALA A 166 72.96 -36.25 67.41
N SER A 167 72.84 -37.52 67.03
CA SER A 167 73.53 -38.64 67.69
C SER A 167 73.57 -39.91 66.83
N ALA A 168 74.72 -40.60 66.88
CA ALA A 168 74.90 -42.04 66.59
C ALA A 168 74.64 -42.57 65.16
N ALA A 169 75.70 -42.55 64.34
CA ALA A 169 76.17 -43.74 63.61
C ALA A 169 77.29 -44.41 64.48
N PRO A 170 77.90 -45.59 64.16
CA PRO A 170 77.88 -46.32 62.87
C PRO A 170 77.85 -47.88 62.97
N GLU A 171 78.22 -48.54 61.85
CA GLU A 171 78.72 -49.93 61.67
C GLU A 171 77.76 -51.14 61.79
N GLY A 172 77.90 -52.20 60.97
CA GLY A 172 78.73 -52.33 59.76
C GLY A 172 78.98 -53.78 59.22
N LYS A 173 79.55 -53.84 57.99
CA LYS A 173 80.17 -55.01 57.28
C LYS A 173 79.22 -56.12 56.75
N ALA A 174 79.57 -56.91 55.73
CA ALA A 174 80.82 -57.08 54.95
C ALA A 174 80.51 -57.26 53.42
N SER A 175 81.37 -56.78 52.49
CA SER A 175 82.31 -57.54 51.60
C SER A 175 81.64 -58.36 50.46
N GLU A 176 82.20 -58.56 49.25
CA GLU A 176 83.60 -58.52 48.76
C GLU A 176 83.77 -57.78 47.38
N ASP A 177 84.99 -57.87 46.81
CA ASP A 177 85.59 -57.33 45.56
C ASP A 177 85.17 -58.12 44.28
N PRO A 178 85.71 -57.90 43.03
CA PRO A 178 86.50 -56.80 42.46
C PRO A 178 86.15 -56.37 40.98
N ALA A 179 86.89 -55.36 40.48
CA ALA A 179 87.49 -55.20 39.12
C ALA A 179 86.68 -55.21 37.78
N GLU A 180 86.82 -54.06 37.07
CA GLU A 180 87.17 -53.86 35.64
C GLU A 180 86.34 -54.37 34.42
N SER A 181 86.64 -53.70 33.29
CA SER A 181 86.28 -54.00 31.88
C SER A 181 84.88 -53.59 31.37
N SER A 182 84.62 -53.84 30.08
CA SER A 182 83.91 -52.89 29.20
C SER A 182 83.01 -53.53 28.13
N GLU A 183 82.10 -52.70 27.63
CA GLU A 183 81.40 -52.80 26.32
C GLU A 183 80.27 -53.83 26.10
N GLU A 184 79.28 -53.31 25.37
CA GLU A 184 78.33 -53.90 24.40
C GLU A 184 77.60 -55.25 24.57
N GLU A 185 76.27 -55.12 24.37
CA GLU A 185 75.41 -55.97 23.51
C GLU A 185 74.93 -57.38 23.93
N GLN A 186 73.75 -57.69 23.37
CA GLN A 186 73.16 -59.01 23.07
C GLN A 186 72.79 -60.01 24.19
N LYS A 187 71.46 -60.29 24.23
CA LYS A 187 70.81 -61.63 24.25
C LYS A 187 71.11 -62.60 25.43
N THR A 188 70.20 -63.48 25.87
CA THR A 188 68.93 -63.99 25.29
C THR A 188 68.02 -64.58 26.38
N THR A 189 66.72 -64.75 26.08
CA THR A 189 65.78 -65.76 26.67
C THR A 189 65.52 -65.68 28.19
N VAL A 190 64.54 -66.36 28.81
CA VAL A 190 63.43 -67.29 28.43
C VAL A 190 62.31 -67.05 29.47
N ASP A 191 61.02 -67.34 29.31
CA ASP A 191 60.11 -67.47 28.13
C ASP A 191 58.72 -66.96 28.62
N GLU A 192 57.48 -67.47 28.45
CA GLU A 192 56.77 -68.59 27.77
C GLU A 192 55.30 -68.09 27.57
N THR A 193 54.37 -68.61 26.74
CA THR A 193 54.31 -69.77 25.84
C THR A 193 53.58 -69.39 24.53
N ALA A 194 53.93 -70.09 23.44
CA ALA A 194 53.19 -70.47 22.21
C ALA A 194 51.69 -70.08 21.97
N ALA A 195 51.14 -70.12 20.74
CA ALA A 195 51.64 -70.08 19.35
C ALA A 195 50.43 -70.03 18.38
N ALA A 196 50.63 -69.72 17.09
CA ALA A 196 49.58 -69.71 16.06
C ALA A 196 49.57 -70.99 15.18
N VAL A 197 48.42 -71.32 14.57
CA VAL A 197 48.23 -72.44 13.62
C VAL A 197 47.33 -72.02 12.43
N GLN A 198 47.43 -72.73 11.30
CA GLN A 198 46.85 -72.41 9.99
C GLN A 198 45.57 -73.22 9.62
N GLU A 199 44.67 -72.56 8.88
CA GLU A 199 44.03 -73.01 7.61
C GLU A 199 43.04 -74.24 7.55
N VAL A 200 42.18 -74.20 6.51
CA VAL A 200 41.26 -75.24 5.94
C VAL A 200 39.81 -75.39 6.50
N GLN A 201 38.87 -74.92 5.66
CA GLN A 201 37.46 -75.33 5.35
C GLN A 201 36.67 -76.33 6.23
N GLN A 202 35.39 -76.01 6.58
CA GLN A 202 34.16 -76.56 5.93
C GLN A 202 32.79 -76.00 6.45
N THR A 203 31.90 -75.70 5.49
CA THR A 203 30.44 -75.98 5.31
C THR A 203 29.38 -75.93 6.45
N GLU A 204 28.34 -75.06 6.24
CA GLU A 204 26.90 -75.10 6.64
C GLU A 204 26.49 -75.15 8.16
N GLU A 205 25.27 -74.77 8.61
CA GLU A 205 23.91 -74.82 8.01
C GLU A 205 22.99 -73.60 8.35
N LEU A 206 21.75 -73.60 7.80
CA LEU A 206 20.65 -72.60 7.84
C LEU A 206 19.59 -72.91 8.96
N PRO A 207 18.35 -72.35 9.04
CA PRO A 207 17.62 -71.30 8.28
C PRO A 207 17.05 -70.17 9.22
N ASP A 208 16.06 -69.30 8.93
CA ASP A 208 15.18 -68.96 7.77
C ASP A 208 14.81 -67.45 7.94
N GLY A 209 14.75 -66.55 6.93
CA GLY A 209 13.65 -66.39 5.94
C GLY A 209 12.84 -65.10 6.25
N ALA A 210 12.18 -64.36 5.34
CA ALA A 210 12.11 -64.30 3.86
C ALA A 210 11.28 -63.03 3.48
N ALA A 211 11.33 -62.38 2.30
CA ALA A 211 12.27 -62.32 1.17
C ALA A 211 11.88 -61.15 0.20
N GLU A 212 12.83 -60.71 -0.66
CA GLU A 212 12.63 -60.21 -2.05
C GLU A 212 11.86 -58.87 -2.35
N SER A 213 12.00 -58.21 -3.52
CA SER A 213 12.70 -58.53 -4.79
C SER A 213 13.40 -57.34 -5.50
N ASP A 214 14.55 -57.67 -6.13
CA ASP A 214 14.98 -57.49 -7.54
C ASP A 214 14.09 -56.80 -8.61
N GLN A 215 14.53 -56.54 -9.86
CA GLN A 215 15.79 -56.07 -10.50
C GLN A 215 15.61 -56.07 -12.05
N ALA A 216 16.59 -55.52 -12.78
CA ALA A 216 17.02 -55.90 -14.15
C ALA A 216 16.26 -55.52 -15.44
N GLN A 217 17.08 -55.53 -16.51
CA GLN A 217 16.82 -55.59 -17.97
C GLN A 217 16.37 -54.35 -18.76
N ALA A 218 16.63 -54.44 -20.07
CA ALA A 218 16.62 -53.38 -21.08
C ALA A 218 16.19 -53.98 -22.44
N ILE A 219 15.84 -53.14 -23.42
CA ILE A 219 15.97 -53.42 -24.86
C ILE A 219 15.80 -52.12 -25.67
N GLN A 220 16.36 -52.07 -26.88
CA GLN A 220 16.25 -50.96 -27.84
C GLN A 220 15.00 -51.11 -28.70
N ASN A 221 14.49 -50.01 -29.26
CA ASN A 221 14.15 -49.99 -30.68
C ASN A 221 14.14 -48.56 -31.25
N GLU A 222 14.26 -48.45 -32.57
CA GLU A 222 14.48 -47.19 -33.30
C GLU A 222 13.26 -46.78 -34.15
N SER A 223 13.42 -45.62 -34.81
CA SER A 223 12.76 -45.19 -36.05
C SER A 223 11.31 -44.65 -36.00
N ALA A 224 10.87 -43.79 -36.92
CA ALA A 224 11.43 -42.70 -37.76
C ALA A 224 10.41 -42.39 -38.89
N GLU A 225 10.70 -41.37 -39.73
CA GLU A 225 9.91 -40.94 -40.91
C GLU A 225 8.53 -40.33 -40.55
N GLY A 226 7.94 -39.36 -41.27
CA GLY A 226 8.33 -38.49 -42.40
C GLY A 226 7.28 -37.33 -42.46
N GLU A 227 7.38 -36.26 -43.25
CA GLU A 227 8.26 -35.90 -44.37
C GLU A 227 8.50 -34.36 -44.45
N GLN A 228 9.42 -34.01 -45.36
CA GLN A 228 9.61 -32.79 -46.17
C GLN A 228 8.36 -31.91 -46.50
N GLU A 229 8.46 -30.68 -47.06
CA GLU A 229 9.52 -29.66 -47.25
C GLU A 229 8.90 -28.47 -48.04
N THR A 230 9.47 -27.25 -47.96
CA THR A 230 9.68 -26.27 -49.08
C THR A 230 10.08 -24.89 -48.52
N ALA A 231 10.75 -24.07 -49.35
CA ALA A 231 11.33 -22.78 -48.97
C ALA A 231 10.87 -21.64 -49.88
N ALA A 232 11.14 -20.39 -49.46
CA ALA A 232 11.28 -19.22 -50.33
C ALA A 232 12.11 -18.12 -49.66
N GLU A 233 13.08 -17.57 -50.40
CA GLU A 233 13.70 -16.24 -50.20
C GLU A 233 12.70 -15.15 -50.67
N GLU A 234 12.85 -13.83 -50.48
CA GLU A 234 13.97 -12.87 -50.62
C GLU A 234 13.91 -11.84 -49.44
N VAL A 235 14.92 -11.05 -49.02
CA VAL A 235 15.86 -10.15 -49.74
C VAL A 235 15.07 -8.99 -50.42
N SER A 236 15.42 -7.69 -50.39
CA SER A 236 16.66 -6.91 -50.08
C SER A 236 16.32 -5.65 -49.21
N THR A 237 17.23 -5.05 -48.42
CA THR A 237 18.14 -3.88 -48.70
C THR A 237 17.47 -2.64 -49.36
N GLU A 238 17.87 -1.39 -49.12
CA GLU A 238 19.10 -0.79 -48.54
C GLU A 238 18.72 0.18 -47.38
N GLU A 239 19.55 0.58 -46.39
CA GLU A 239 20.95 1.06 -46.37
C GLU A 239 21.23 2.37 -47.13
N VAL A 240 21.50 3.45 -46.39
CA VAL A 240 22.47 4.48 -46.79
C VAL A 240 23.12 5.02 -45.52
N SER A 241 24.23 4.38 -45.16
CA SER A 241 25.12 4.80 -44.10
C SER A 241 26.09 5.89 -44.59
N ALA A 242 26.52 6.75 -43.67
CA ALA A 242 27.68 7.62 -43.83
C ALA A 242 28.31 7.86 -42.45
N ALA A 243 29.54 7.38 -42.26
CA ALA A 243 30.37 7.70 -41.11
C ALA A 243 31.27 8.89 -41.42
N GLU A 244 31.95 9.42 -40.41
CA GLU A 244 33.41 9.65 -40.41
C GLU A 244 33.88 10.08 -39.00
N ALA A 245 35.19 10.19 -38.78
CA ALA A 245 35.79 10.13 -37.44
C ALA A 245 36.51 11.41 -36.94
N SER A 246 36.80 11.39 -35.63
CA SER A 246 37.94 12.00 -34.92
C SER A 246 38.36 13.47 -35.18
N ALA A 247 38.32 14.28 -34.11
CA ALA A 247 39.38 15.24 -33.80
C ALA A 247 39.45 15.55 -32.28
N GLU A 248 40.67 15.59 -31.72
CA GLU A 248 40.97 16.40 -30.52
C GLU A 248 41.46 17.78 -30.96
N THR A 249 41.18 18.82 -30.19
CA THR A 249 42.11 19.96 -29.96
C THR A 249 41.59 20.82 -28.79
N ALA A 250 42.42 21.72 -28.27
CA ALA A 250 42.19 22.46 -27.02
C ALA A 250 42.46 23.97 -27.16
N SER A 251 42.23 24.72 -26.07
CA SER A 251 42.57 26.16 -25.86
C SER A 251 41.68 27.17 -26.60
N ALA A 252 41.51 28.44 -26.15
CA ALA A 252 41.70 29.07 -24.83
C ALA A 252 40.98 30.45 -24.79
N ASP A 253 41.30 31.30 -23.81
CA ASP A 253 40.79 32.65 -23.46
C ASP A 253 39.48 32.69 -22.63
N VAL A 254 39.38 33.28 -21.43
CA VAL A 254 40.19 34.24 -20.60
C VAL A 254 40.02 35.73 -20.93
N VAL A 255 39.26 36.44 -20.08
CA VAL A 255 39.53 37.75 -19.42
C VAL A 255 38.33 38.11 -18.50
N SER A 256 38.41 38.93 -17.44
CA SER A 256 39.47 39.23 -16.44
C SER A 256 38.85 40.05 -15.26
N ALA A 257 39.69 40.56 -14.34
CA ALA A 257 39.43 41.41 -13.16
C ALA A 257 38.77 40.69 -11.94
N GLU A 258 39.39 40.55 -10.74
CA GLU A 258 40.14 41.47 -9.84
C GLU A 258 39.21 42.29 -8.90
N GLU A 259 39.45 42.45 -7.59
CA GLU A 259 40.45 41.84 -6.65
C GLU A 259 39.83 41.76 -5.21
N THR A 260 40.46 41.65 -4.03
CA THR A 260 41.82 42.00 -3.53
C THR A 260 42.29 41.10 -2.36
N SER A 261 43.62 41.03 -2.19
CA SER A 261 44.53 40.76 -1.03
C SER A 261 44.00 40.71 0.45
N GLU A 262 44.77 40.33 1.49
CA GLU A 262 46.24 40.19 1.74
C GLU A 262 46.48 39.03 2.75
N GLU A 263 47.44 38.10 2.55
CA GLU A 263 48.77 37.96 3.23
C GLU A 263 48.78 37.56 4.73
N THR A 264 49.80 36.92 5.35
CA THR A 264 51.18 36.51 4.96
C THR A 264 51.52 35.03 5.33
N ALA A 265 52.70 34.54 4.93
CA ALA A 265 53.39 33.30 5.37
C ALA A 265 54.89 33.62 5.65
N PRO A 266 55.91 32.72 5.63
CA PRO A 266 56.01 31.26 5.81
C PRO A 266 57.18 30.81 6.78
N ALA A 267 57.50 29.50 6.80
CA ALA A 267 58.85 28.90 7.07
C ALA A 267 59.46 29.02 8.53
N GLU A 268 60.46 28.26 8.99
CA GLU A 268 61.08 26.94 8.62
C GLU A 268 61.90 26.35 9.82
N THR A 269 62.56 25.18 9.64
CA THR A 269 63.76 24.64 10.39
C THR A 269 63.71 24.46 11.93
N GLU A 270 63.96 23.28 12.54
CA GLU A 270 65.17 22.40 12.66
C GLU A 270 66.03 22.62 13.93
N THR A 271 66.62 21.53 14.44
CA THR A 271 67.61 21.44 15.55
C THR A 271 67.17 21.78 17.01
N ALA A 272 68.09 21.58 17.97
CA ALA A 272 67.77 21.04 19.32
C ALA A 272 68.90 21.15 20.38
N VAL A 273 68.59 20.70 21.61
CA VAL A 273 69.48 20.29 22.75
C VAL A 273 69.99 21.43 23.67
N GLU A 274 70.33 21.02 24.91
CA GLU A 274 70.87 21.75 26.09
C GLU A 274 69.91 22.69 26.86
N THR A 275 69.62 22.61 28.17
CA THR A 275 70.09 21.92 29.42
C THR A 275 70.69 22.90 30.44
N SER A 276 69.89 23.29 31.44
CA SER A 276 70.27 23.76 32.79
C SER A 276 68.95 24.02 33.56
N GLU A 277 68.65 23.35 34.68
CA GLU A 277 69.11 23.64 36.06
C GLU A 277 68.60 25.00 36.61
N SER A 278 68.07 25.13 37.84
CA SER A 278 68.00 24.18 38.99
C SER A 278 66.93 24.59 40.03
N VAL A 279 66.63 23.67 40.98
CA VAL A 279 65.96 23.83 42.31
C VAL A 279 64.56 24.51 42.36
N ASP A 280 63.65 24.25 43.32
CA ASP A 280 63.61 23.47 44.58
C ASP A 280 62.12 23.09 44.83
N ASN A 281 61.65 22.18 45.71
CA ASN A 281 62.20 21.18 46.65
C ASN A 281 61.06 20.17 46.99
N ALA A 282 61.35 19.05 47.69
CA ALA A 282 60.46 18.25 48.60
C ALA A 282 59.04 17.80 48.14
N GLU A 283 58.42 16.68 48.55
CA GLU A 283 58.70 15.50 49.39
C GLU A 283 57.58 14.48 49.02
N THR A 284 57.52 13.20 49.41
CA THR A 284 58.36 12.29 50.22
C THR A 284 58.28 10.89 49.57
N LEU A 285 59.30 10.03 49.78
CA LEU A 285 59.23 8.61 49.41
C LEU A 285 59.11 7.75 50.67
N ALA A 286 58.05 6.93 50.76
CA ALA A 286 57.90 5.95 51.82
C ALA A 286 58.73 4.69 51.50
N GLN A 287 59.98 4.67 51.96
CA GLN A 287 60.70 3.41 52.20
C GLN A 287 60.24 2.83 53.53
N ASP A 288 59.84 1.55 53.53
CA ASP A 288 59.54 0.80 54.76
C ASP A 288 60.63 -0.26 54.98
N GLU A 289 61.81 0.22 55.41
CA GLU A 289 62.89 -0.64 55.91
C GLU A 289 62.75 -0.77 57.43
N GLY A 290 61.83 -1.64 57.85
CA GLY A 290 61.52 -1.93 59.26
C GLY A 290 62.63 -2.66 60.02
N ASN A 291 63.79 -2.04 60.18
CA ASN A 291 64.92 -2.54 60.97
C ASN A 291 64.51 -2.65 62.46
N ALA A 292 64.30 -3.87 62.95
CA ALA A 292 63.92 -4.16 64.32
C ALA A 292 65.15 -4.50 65.17
N SER A 293 65.42 -3.66 66.19
CA SER A 293 66.54 -3.83 67.11
C SER A 293 66.50 -5.17 67.88
N GLN A 294 67.67 -5.62 68.33
CA GLN A 294 67.89 -6.92 68.95
C GLN A 294 67.03 -7.17 70.20
N VAL A 295 66.42 -8.36 70.25
CA VAL A 295 66.10 -9.07 71.49
C VAL A 295 66.84 -10.41 71.43
N SER A 296 67.50 -10.80 72.52
CA SER A 296 68.44 -11.93 72.53
C SER A 296 67.74 -13.29 72.62
N GLU A 297 67.49 -13.95 71.48
CA GLU A 297 67.32 -15.41 71.41
C GLU A 297 68.69 -16.09 71.25
N THR A 298 68.98 -17.11 72.06
CA THR A 298 70.32 -17.74 72.11
C THR A 298 70.52 -18.78 71.00
N GLY A 299 70.82 -18.33 69.78
CA GLY A 299 71.19 -19.16 68.63
C GLY A 299 71.32 -18.35 67.34
N SER A 300 71.95 -18.89 66.29
CA SER A 300 71.98 -18.16 65.01
C SER A 300 70.60 -18.13 64.36
N ILE A 301 70.34 -17.10 63.53
CA ILE A 301 69.08 -17.00 62.79
C ILE A 301 68.94 -18.17 61.80
N GLU A 302 70.04 -18.61 61.20
CA GLU A 302 70.09 -19.71 60.23
C GLU A 302 69.75 -21.07 60.85
N ASP A 303 70.03 -21.30 62.14
CA ASP A 303 69.64 -22.50 62.89
C ASP A 303 68.12 -22.58 63.14
N ASN A 304 67.47 -21.42 63.24
CA ASN A 304 66.13 -21.29 63.81
C ASN A 304 65.05 -20.98 62.74
N TYR A 305 65.41 -20.32 61.64
CA TYR A 305 64.49 -19.90 60.58
C TYR A 305 65.04 -20.23 59.19
N PHE A 306 64.15 -20.37 58.19
CA PHE A 306 64.57 -20.44 56.79
C PHE A 306 65.00 -19.05 56.30
N THR A 307 66.15 -18.97 55.64
CA THR A 307 66.80 -17.73 55.16
C THR A 307 67.10 -17.82 53.65
N ALA A 308 67.77 -16.80 53.10
CA ALA A 308 68.20 -16.79 51.72
C ALA A 308 69.08 -17.99 51.33
N GLN A 309 69.88 -18.54 52.27
CA GLN A 309 70.75 -19.70 52.00
C GLN A 309 69.97 -20.97 51.64
N ASP A 310 68.77 -21.15 52.19
CA ASP A 310 67.90 -22.30 51.88
C ASP A 310 67.28 -22.22 50.47
N GLY A 311 67.40 -21.08 49.79
CA GLY A 311 67.02 -20.90 48.39
C GLY A 311 65.51 -20.89 48.12
N LEU A 312 65.12 -21.32 46.92
CA LEU A 312 63.72 -21.36 46.49
C LEU A 312 63.03 -22.63 47.02
N LEU A 313 62.49 -22.55 48.23
CA LEU A 313 61.88 -23.66 48.94
C LEU A 313 60.49 -24.00 48.41
N LYS A 314 60.25 -25.29 48.15
CA LYS A 314 58.90 -25.84 47.95
C LYS A 314 58.31 -26.16 49.32
N ILE A 315 57.28 -25.41 49.74
CA ILE A 315 56.68 -25.50 51.07
C ILE A 315 55.23 -25.98 50.94
N ASN A 316 54.84 -26.94 51.77
CA ASN A 316 53.48 -27.41 51.97
C ASN A 316 53.01 -26.98 53.36
N THR A 317 52.03 -26.08 53.44
CA THR A 317 51.37 -25.74 54.72
C THR A 317 49.94 -26.24 54.72
N ASN A 318 49.61 -27.14 55.65
CA ASN A 318 48.28 -27.74 55.83
C ASN A 318 47.66 -28.37 54.55
N GLY A 319 48.46 -28.75 53.54
CA GLY A 319 48.00 -29.25 52.24
C GLY A 319 48.22 -28.29 51.07
N HIS A 320 48.42 -26.99 51.34
CA HIS A 320 48.64 -25.95 50.32
C HIS A 320 50.13 -25.86 49.96
N VAL A 321 50.45 -26.25 48.73
CA VAL A 321 51.83 -26.31 48.21
C VAL A 321 52.17 -25.10 47.36
N GLY A 322 53.28 -24.43 47.65
CA GLY A 322 53.83 -23.32 46.87
C GLY A 322 55.36 -23.33 46.84
N TYR A 323 55.94 -22.45 46.03
CA TYR A 323 57.38 -22.12 46.10
C TYR A 323 57.52 -20.76 46.76
N TYR A 324 58.39 -20.64 47.76
CA TYR A 324 58.60 -19.44 48.56
C TYR A 324 60.10 -19.17 48.66
N LEU A 325 60.46 -17.94 49.04
CA LEU A 325 61.85 -17.51 49.21
C LEU A 325 61.93 -16.62 50.44
N PHE A 326 62.99 -16.76 51.23
CA PHE A 326 63.26 -15.88 52.37
C PHE A 326 64.46 -14.97 52.08
N ASN A 327 64.52 -13.81 52.74
CA ASN A 327 65.68 -12.93 52.72
C ASN A 327 66.76 -13.43 53.72
N GLU A 328 67.86 -12.70 53.84
CA GLU A 328 68.99 -13.10 54.70
C GLU A 328 68.60 -13.15 56.18
N ASP A 329 67.73 -12.25 56.66
CA ASP A 329 67.16 -12.27 58.01
C ASP A 329 66.03 -13.31 58.22
N GLY A 330 65.64 -14.05 57.17
CA GLY A 330 64.60 -15.07 57.23
C GLY A 330 63.16 -14.58 57.15
N TYR A 331 62.92 -13.38 56.62
CA TYR A 331 61.58 -12.88 56.27
C TYR A 331 61.17 -13.29 54.85
N LEU A 332 59.88 -13.57 54.68
CA LEU A 332 59.27 -14.01 53.43
C LEU A 332 59.32 -12.92 52.36
N VAL A 333 59.98 -13.22 51.23
CA VAL A 333 60.07 -12.33 50.07
C VAL A 333 58.70 -12.25 49.38
N THR A 334 58.27 -11.02 49.09
CA THR A 334 57.13 -10.72 48.22
C THR A 334 57.55 -9.74 47.13
N GLY A 335 56.76 -9.61 46.06
CA GLY A 335 57.08 -8.73 44.93
C GLY A 335 58.09 -9.33 43.95
N ARG A 336 58.80 -8.45 43.22
CA ARG A 336 59.83 -8.86 42.25
C ARG A 336 61.18 -8.99 42.95
N MET A 337 61.84 -10.13 42.77
CA MET A 337 63.17 -10.43 43.31
C MET A 337 64.11 -10.86 42.19
N THR A 338 65.34 -10.34 42.19
CA THR A 338 66.39 -10.75 41.25
C THR A 338 67.39 -11.65 41.96
N ARG A 339 67.84 -12.73 41.31
CA ARG A 339 68.96 -13.54 41.77
C ARG A 339 70.05 -13.58 40.69
N GLU A 340 71.26 -13.28 41.12
CA GLU A 340 72.49 -13.37 40.31
C GLU A 340 73.20 -14.70 40.61
N PRO A 341 74.00 -15.25 39.68
CA PRO A 341 74.86 -16.39 39.95
C PRO A 341 75.78 -16.13 41.16
N GLY A 342 75.80 -17.05 42.12
CA GLY A 342 76.56 -16.91 43.36
C GLY A 342 75.82 -16.20 44.51
N ALA A 343 74.59 -15.74 44.31
CA ALA A 343 73.74 -15.28 45.42
C ALA A 343 73.35 -16.45 46.36
N ALA A 344 73.17 -16.15 47.65
CA ALA A 344 72.73 -17.10 48.67
C ALA A 344 71.52 -17.94 48.21
N GLY A 345 71.61 -19.26 48.34
CA GLY A 345 70.60 -20.23 47.93
C GLY A 345 70.27 -20.28 46.43
N TYR A 346 71.06 -19.65 45.54
CA TYR A 346 70.82 -19.64 44.10
C TYR A 346 71.88 -20.42 43.31
N THR A 347 71.50 -21.59 42.82
CA THR A 347 72.35 -22.52 42.04
C THR A 347 72.33 -22.26 40.53
N GLY A 348 71.70 -21.17 40.06
CA GLY A 348 71.56 -20.88 38.64
C GLY A 348 72.76 -20.15 38.04
N THR A 349 73.07 -20.47 36.77
CA THR A 349 74.23 -19.94 36.03
C THR A 349 73.94 -18.64 35.26
N GLN A 350 72.74 -18.08 35.37
CA GLN A 350 72.32 -16.83 34.71
C GLN A 350 71.52 -15.96 35.66
N LYS A 351 71.56 -14.64 35.46
CA LYS A 351 70.65 -13.68 36.11
C LYS A 351 69.18 -14.03 35.85
N THR A 352 68.38 -14.19 36.90
CA THR A 352 66.92 -14.38 36.78
C THR A 352 66.16 -13.38 37.64
N GLU A 353 64.96 -13.02 37.19
CA GLU A 353 63.97 -12.29 38.01
C GLU A 353 62.78 -13.22 38.26
N TRP A 354 62.40 -13.34 39.53
CA TRP A 354 61.22 -14.07 39.98
C TRP A 354 60.18 -13.09 40.53
N TYR A 355 58.93 -13.55 40.60
CA TYR A 355 57.84 -12.79 41.20
C TYR A 355 57.09 -13.62 42.23
N PHE A 356 57.04 -13.12 43.46
CA PHE A 356 56.34 -13.68 44.60
C PHE A 356 55.12 -12.81 44.91
N LEU A 357 53.98 -13.40 45.32
CA LEU A 357 52.77 -12.60 45.53
C LEU A 357 52.91 -11.62 46.69
N GLU A 358 52.55 -10.36 46.42
CA GLU A 358 52.36 -9.28 47.40
C GLU A 358 50.99 -9.42 48.08
N ASN A 359 50.85 -8.88 49.30
CA ASN A 359 49.61 -8.92 50.08
C ASN A 359 48.38 -8.40 49.31
N SER A 360 48.55 -7.29 48.57
CA SER A 360 47.52 -6.65 47.74
C SER A 360 47.06 -7.47 46.52
N LYS A 361 47.72 -8.59 46.22
CA LYS A 361 47.46 -9.46 45.06
C LYS A 361 47.30 -10.94 45.45
N ALA A 362 47.43 -11.25 46.72
CA ALA A 362 47.20 -12.59 47.26
C ALA A 362 45.70 -12.92 47.25
N SER A 363 45.38 -14.19 47.40
CA SER A 363 44.00 -14.70 47.46
C SER A 363 43.94 -15.85 48.44
N LEU A 364 42.90 -15.85 49.27
CA LEU A 364 42.64 -16.91 50.24
C LEU A 364 42.43 -18.25 49.54
N TYR A 365 42.84 -19.33 50.19
CA TYR A 365 42.44 -20.68 49.81
C TYR A 365 40.95 -20.89 50.13
N SER A 366 40.30 -21.84 49.47
CA SER A 366 38.85 -22.06 49.60
C SER A 366 38.41 -22.45 51.02
N ASP A 367 39.26 -23.17 51.75
CA ASP A 367 39.09 -23.52 53.17
C ASP A 367 39.33 -22.34 54.15
N SER A 368 39.70 -21.18 53.62
CA SER A 368 40.18 -20.02 54.35
C SER A 368 39.43 -18.74 54.04
N THR A 369 38.30 -18.86 53.33
CA THR A 369 37.32 -17.79 53.12
C THR A 369 37.00 -17.04 54.42
N GLY A 370 37.05 -15.71 54.39
CA GLY A 370 36.78 -14.83 55.54
C GLY A 370 37.92 -14.66 56.54
N LYS A 371 39.07 -15.33 56.37
CA LYS A 371 40.26 -15.16 57.22
C LYS A 371 41.15 -14.02 56.70
N ALA A 372 42.03 -13.48 57.54
CA ALA A 372 43.07 -12.56 57.10
C ALA A 372 44.06 -13.23 56.13
N ILE A 373 44.62 -12.46 55.20
CA ILE A 373 45.61 -12.94 54.21
C ILE A 373 46.95 -13.21 54.92
N THR A 374 47.36 -14.47 54.97
CA THR A 374 48.66 -14.92 55.50
C THR A 374 49.22 -16.06 54.62
N PRO A 375 50.51 -16.44 54.71
CA PRO A 375 51.09 -17.49 53.86
C PRO A 375 50.47 -18.90 54.02
N TRP A 376 49.69 -19.12 55.08
CA TRP A 376 49.00 -20.39 55.37
C TRP A 376 47.49 -20.35 55.15
N THR A 377 46.87 -19.17 55.01
CA THR A 377 45.46 -18.99 54.60
C THR A 377 45.30 -18.58 53.14
N SER A 378 46.39 -18.15 52.50
CA SER A 378 46.41 -17.58 51.16
C SER A 378 47.72 -17.90 50.44
N ASN A 379 47.73 -17.64 49.13
CA ASN A 379 48.93 -17.77 48.29
C ASN A 379 49.96 -16.61 48.45
N LEU A 380 49.91 -15.83 49.54
CA LEU A 380 50.88 -14.78 49.85
C LEU A 380 52.32 -15.30 49.84
N GLY A 381 53.23 -14.58 49.17
CA GLY A 381 54.64 -14.96 49.03
C GLY A 381 54.91 -16.17 48.14
N GLN A 382 53.91 -16.72 47.44
CA GLN A 382 54.15 -17.78 46.45
C GLN A 382 54.72 -17.23 45.14
N GLN A 383 55.77 -17.89 44.64
CA GLN A 383 56.36 -17.68 43.32
C GLN A 383 55.31 -17.95 42.22
N LYS A 384 55.10 -16.98 41.32
CA LYS A 384 54.20 -17.14 40.18
C LYS A 384 54.91 -17.77 38.98
N ARG A 385 54.33 -18.86 38.49
CA ARG A 385 54.77 -19.63 37.32
C ARG A 385 53.69 -19.56 36.23
N ASN A 386 54.10 -19.58 34.95
CA ASN A 386 53.25 -19.38 33.77
C ASN A 386 52.38 -18.10 33.85
N TYR A 387 52.92 -17.03 34.43
CA TYR A 387 52.18 -15.87 34.89
C TYR A 387 52.55 -14.58 34.16
N TRP A 388 51.58 -13.67 34.04
CA TRP A 388 51.76 -12.35 33.46
C TRP A 388 51.50 -11.28 34.51
N LEU A 389 52.56 -10.58 34.92
CA LEU A 389 52.49 -9.42 35.80
C LEU A 389 52.26 -8.15 34.98
N TRP A 390 51.28 -7.34 35.38
CA TRP A 390 51.17 -5.94 34.96
C TRP A 390 51.90 -5.06 35.97
N THR A 391 52.82 -4.21 35.51
CA THR A 391 53.63 -3.33 36.38
C THR A 391 53.08 -1.90 36.48
N GLY A 392 51.84 -1.66 36.05
CA GLY A 392 51.30 -0.31 35.82
C GLY A 392 51.70 0.30 34.45
N THR A 393 52.78 -0.19 33.83
CA THR A 393 53.33 0.37 32.57
C THR A 393 53.65 -0.68 31.50
N VAL A 394 54.11 -1.87 31.89
CA VAL A 394 54.46 -2.97 30.98
C VAL A 394 53.99 -4.33 31.52
N PHE A 395 53.86 -5.28 30.60
CA PHE A 395 53.67 -6.70 30.94
C PHE A 395 55.02 -7.41 31.08
N ARG A 396 55.18 -8.17 32.16
CA ARG A 396 56.28 -9.13 32.38
C ARG A 396 55.74 -10.56 32.41
N TYR A 397 56.45 -11.49 31.78
CA TYR A 397 56.07 -12.91 31.73
C TYR A 397 57.06 -13.77 32.52
N TYR A 398 56.54 -14.64 33.37
CA TYR A 398 57.29 -15.63 34.14
C TYR A 398 56.92 -17.03 33.64
N ASN A 399 57.93 -17.82 33.26
CA ASN A 399 57.78 -19.13 32.62
C ASN A 399 57.28 -20.22 33.60
N SER A 400 57.29 -21.49 33.18
CA SER A 400 56.91 -22.64 34.01
C SER A 400 57.82 -22.88 35.22
N GLN A 401 59.04 -22.32 35.23
CA GLN A 401 59.95 -22.32 36.38
C GLN A 401 59.87 -21.05 37.24
N GLY A 402 59.09 -20.06 36.80
CA GLY A 402 58.92 -18.77 37.47
C GLY A 402 59.96 -17.72 37.07
N ASP A 403 60.86 -18.03 36.13
CA ASP A 403 61.83 -17.09 35.58
C ASP A 403 61.17 -16.09 34.63
N TYR A 404 61.50 -14.81 34.81
CA TYR A 404 61.21 -13.77 33.84
C TYR A 404 61.82 -14.11 32.47
N LYS A 405 61.04 -13.93 31.40
CA LYS A 405 61.51 -13.94 30.01
C LYS A 405 60.99 -12.71 29.27
N SER A 406 61.87 -12.05 28.52
CA SER A 406 61.51 -10.86 27.73
C SER A 406 60.59 -11.21 26.56
N ILE A 407 59.82 -10.24 26.07
CA ILE A 407 58.89 -10.43 24.95
C ILE A 407 59.62 -10.85 23.66
N GLU A 408 60.86 -10.40 23.50
CA GLU A 408 61.74 -10.74 22.39
C GLU A 408 62.32 -12.16 22.52
N ALA A 409 62.81 -12.55 23.71
CA ALA A 409 63.26 -13.91 23.99
C ALA A 409 62.12 -14.97 23.98
N GLN A 410 60.86 -14.54 23.86
CA GLN A 410 59.70 -15.41 23.64
C GLN A 410 59.14 -15.29 22.21
N ASN A 411 59.75 -14.48 21.34
CA ASN A 411 59.29 -14.21 19.98
C ASN A 411 57.79 -13.81 19.97
N LEU A 412 57.39 -12.89 20.87
CA LEU A 412 56.01 -12.41 21.03
C LEU A 412 55.80 -10.97 20.53
N VAL A 413 56.87 -10.26 20.17
CA VAL A 413 56.80 -8.86 19.70
C VAL A 413 55.88 -8.76 18.48
N GLY A 414 54.89 -7.87 18.53
CA GLY A 414 53.92 -7.69 17.44
C GLY A 414 52.93 -8.83 17.21
N LYS A 415 53.03 -9.96 17.93
CA LYS A 415 52.03 -11.05 17.86
C LYS A 415 50.84 -10.76 18.76
N ILE A 416 49.72 -11.45 18.53
CA ILE A 416 48.54 -11.38 19.40
C ILE A 416 48.62 -12.49 20.44
N LYS A 417 48.63 -12.14 21.74
CA LYS A 417 48.72 -13.09 22.86
C LYS A 417 47.52 -12.88 23.80
N LYS A 418 46.89 -13.99 24.23
CA LYS A 418 45.92 -13.97 25.33
C LYS A 418 46.67 -13.78 26.66
N ILE A 419 46.29 -12.77 27.43
CA ILE A 419 46.85 -12.45 28.76
C ILE A 419 45.66 -12.22 29.69
N GLY A 420 45.51 -13.08 30.71
CA GLY A 420 44.28 -13.17 31.48
C GLY A 420 43.08 -13.43 30.56
N ASN A 421 42.03 -12.61 30.69
CA ASN A 421 40.80 -12.73 29.89
C ASN A 421 40.80 -11.89 28.60
N ALA A 422 41.84 -11.10 28.32
CA ALA A 422 41.93 -10.25 27.13
C ALA A 422 43.05 -10.69 26.19
N TYR A 423 43.07 -10.14 24.97
CA TYR A 423 44.15 -10.33 24.01
C TYR A 423 44.88 -8.99 23.81
N TYR A 424 46.20 -9.02 23.72
CA TYR A 424 47.05 -7.85 23.55
C TYR A 424 48.08 -8.11 22.44
N THR A 425 48.69 -7.04 21.93
CA THR A 425 49.96 -7.12 21.20
C THR A 425 50.98 -6.18 21.83
N LEU A 426 52.21 -6.66 22.00
CA LEU A 426 53.22 -6.01 22.84
C LEU A 426 54.40 -5.48 22.02
N MET A 427 54.99 -4.40 22.52
CA MET A 427 56.30 -3.90 22.12
C MET A 427 57.43 -4.76 22.73
N ARG A 428 58.68 -4.59 22.26
CA ARG A 428 59.89 -5.26 22.78
C ARG A 428 60.01 -5.21 24.32
N ASN A 429 59.67 -4.07 24.91
CA ASN A 429 59.74 -3.81 26.35
C ASN A 429 58.51 -4.27 27.16
N GLY A 430 57.53 -4.95 26.56
CA GLY A 430 56.29 -5.38 27.23
C GLY A 430 55.18 -4.33 27.30
N LYS A 431 55.37 -3.10 26.78
CA LYS A 431 54.29 -2.10 26.71
C LYS A 431 53.20 -2.56 25.72
N PRO A 432 51.91 -2.54 26.09
CA PRO A 432 50.81 -2.78 25.15
C PRO A 432 50.78 -1.74 24.03
N ARG A 433 50.43 -2.16 22.81
CA ARG A 433 50.19 -1.27 21.68
C ARG A 433 48.69 -0.96 21.55
N THR A 434 48.36 0.27 21.15
CA THR A 434 46.99 0.79 21.03
C THR A 434 46.71 1.29 19.60
N GLY A 435 45.44 1.61 19.31
CA GLY A 435 45.00 2.12 18.01
C GLY A 435 44.71 1.03 16.98
N ILE A 436 44.52 1.43 15.72
CA ILE A 436 44.40 0.49 14.59
C ILE A 436 45.80 0.11 14.14
N LEU A 437 46.16 -1.16 14.29
CA LEU A 437 47.47 -1.71 13.95
C LEU A 437 47.36 -2.65 12.76
N LYS A 438 48.29 -2.50 11.81
CA LYS A 438 48.58 -3.52 10.79
C LYS A 438 49.47 -4.58 11.42
N LEU A 439 49.04 -5.83 11.43
CA LEU A 439 49.82 -6.99 11.90
C LEU A 439 49.89 -8.04 10.78
N THR A 440 51.06 -8.64 10.61
CA THR A 440 51.34 -9.62 9.55
C THR A 440 51.28 -11.04 10.10
N THR A 441 50.58 -11.92 9.39
CA THR A 441 50.45 -13.35 9.72
C THR A 441 50.71 -14.16 8.46
N GLY A 442 51.83 -14.88 8.42
CA GLY A 442 52.35 -15.44 7.16
C GLY A 442 52.68 -14.32 6.17
N SER A 443 52.23 -14.46 4.92
CA SER A 443 52.34 -13.42 3.88
C SER A 443 51.30 -12.31 3.98
N THR A 444 50.23 -12.47 4.78
CA THR A 444 49.09 -11.54 4.75
C THR A 444 49.10 -10.53 5.90
N THR A 445 48.85 -9.26 5.58
CA THR A 445 48.70 -8.18 6.57
C THR A 445 47.22 -7.87 6.84
N TYR A 446 46.81 -7.94 8.10
CA TYR A 446 45.46 -7.61 8.56
C TYR A 446 45.46 -6.37 9.46
N GLN A 447 44.32 -5.66 9.54
CA GLN A 447 44.12 -4.58 10.51
C GLN A 447 43.38 -5.10 11.75
N TYR A 448 43.81 -4.65 12.93
CA TYR A 448 43.23 -4.98 14.23
C TYR A 448 43.07 -3.69 15.05
N TYR A 449 42.06 -3.60 15.91
CA TYR A 449 41.89 -2.44 16.81
C TYR A 449 42.17 -2.83 18.27
N PHE A 450 43.19 -2.20 18.85
CA PHE A 450 43.54 -2.34 20.26
C PHE A 450 43.14 -1.07 21.00
N GLN A 451 42.22 -1.19 21.94
CA GLN A 451 41.57 -0.07 22.63
C GLN A 451 42.60 0.73 23.47
N PRO A 452 42.52 2.06 23.52
CA PRO A 452 43.15 2.82 24.60
C PRO A 452 42.54 2.41 25.96
N ALA A 453 43.21 2.77 27.05
CA ALA A 453 42.58 2.70 28.37
C ALA A 453 41.37 3.66 28.41
N SER A 454 40.24 3.22 28.96
CA SER A 454 39.02 4.03 29.04
C SER A 454 38.89 4.80 30.36
N LYS A 455 39.57 4.33 31.41
CA LYS A 455 39.69 4.97 32.73
C LYS A 455 41.13 4.87 33.23
N ALA A 456 41.51 5.72 34.19
CA ALA A 456 42.79 5.58 34.89
C ALA A 456 42.91 4.20 35.56
N GLY A 457 44.13 3.65 35.62
CA GLY A 457 44.39 2.31 36.16
C GLY A 457 44.07 1.14 35.22
N GLU A 458 43.29 1.32 34.15
CA GLU A 458 43.08 0.25 33.17
C GLU A 458 44.34 -0.10 32.37
N ILE A 459 44.54 -1.39 32.09
CA ILE A 459 45.55 -1.84 31.15
C ILE A 459 45.13 -1.45 29.71
N PRO A 460 45.91 -0.60 29.01
CA PRO A 460 45.62 -0.24 27.62
C PRO A 460 45.95 -1.39 26.67
N GLY A 461 45.47 -1.31 25.43
CA GLY A 461 45.84 -2.23 24.35
C GLY A 461 45.04 -3.53 24.33
N LYS A 462 43.86 -3.57 24.95
CA LYS A 462 42.90 -4.68 24.84
C LYS A 462 42.38 -4.78 23.41
N LEU A 463 42.51 -5.93 22.76
CA LEU A 463 41.97 -6.17 21.41
C LEU A 463 40.44 -6.13 21.43
N PHE A 464 39.84 -5.23 20.66
CA PHE A 464 38.40 -5.24 20.43
C PHE A 464 38.03 -6.31 19.40
N TYR A 465 37.09 -7.20 19.75
CA TYR A 465 36.56 -8.21 18.84
C TYR A 465 35.07 -8.50 19.13
N GLY A 466 34.36 -8.99 18.13
CA GLY A 466 33.00 -9.52 18.29
C GLY A 466 31.86 -8.56 17.98
N GLY A 467 32.11 -7.45 17.30
CA GLY A 467 31.03 -6.51 16.96
C GLY A 467 31.50 -5.28 16.19
N TRP A 468 30.61 -4.29 16.15
CA TRP A 468 30.93 -2.94 15.68
C TRP A 468 31.48 -2.09 16.83
N THR A 469 32.43 -1.23 16.51
CA THR A 469 32.85 -0.10 17.36
C THR A 469 33.20 1.09 16.48
N TYR A 470 33.65 2.20 17.06
CA TYR A 470 34.20 3.32 16.33
C TYR A 470 35.59 3.70 16.83
N VAL A 471 36.38 4.31 15.94
CA VAL A 471 37.58 5.07 16.29
C VAL A 471 37.36 6.53 15.90
N LEU A 472 38.02 7.45 16.59
CA LEU A 472 38.11 8.84 16.15
C LEU A 472 39.28 8.99 15.17
N ASN A 473 39.09 9.77 14.11
CA ASN A 473 40.21 10.28 13.32
C ASN A 473 40.77 11.59 13.92
N SER A 474 41.83 12.14 13.33
CA SER A 474 42.45 13.41 13.78
C SER A 474 41.53 14.64 13.69
N LYS A 475 40.33 14.52 13.10
CA LYS A 475 39.28 15.55 13.05
C LYS A 475 38.11 15.23 13.99
N ASN A 476 38.31 14.36 14.98
CA ASN A 476 37.29 13.86 15.91
C ASN A 476 36.05 13.21 15.26
N GLN A 477 36.16 12.77 13.99
CA GLN A 477 35.06 12.11 13.28
C GLN A 477 35.05 10.62 13.59
N LYS A 478 33.87 10.07 13.90
CA LYS A 478 33.68 8.64 14.18
C LYS A 478 33.78 7.82 12.89
N ARG A 479 34.81 6.98 12.79
CA ARG A 479 34.96 5.92 11.78
C ARG A 479 34.53 4.59 12.41
N PHE A 480 33.45 4.02 11.91
CA PHE A 480 32.92 2.74 12.37
C PHE A 480 33.68 1.57 11.76
N ILE A 481 33.99 0.56 12.57
CA ILE A 481 34.73 -0.64 12.17
C ILE A 481 34.04 -1.89 12.75
N TYR A 482 34.03 -2.97 11.97
CA TYR A 482 33.53 -4.27 12.42
C TYR A 482 34.70 -5.23 12.65
N CYS A 483 34.87 -5.66 13.90
CA CYS A 483 35.95 -6.57 14.31
C CYS A 483 35.39 -8.00 14.51
N SER A 484 35.89 -8.97 13.74
CA SER A 484 35.31 -10.31 13.67
C SER A 484 35.27 -11.06 15.03
N PRO A 485 34.16 -11.74 15.38
CA PRO A 485 34.08 -12.67 16.52
C PRO A 485 34.78 -14.01 16.25
N LYS A 486 34.88 -14.44 14.99
CA LYS A 486 35.23 -15.83 14.63
C LYS A 486 36.63 -16.18 15.10
N ALA A 487 36.81 -17.35 15.72
CA ALA A 487 38.09 -17.74 16.34
C ALA A 487 39.30 -17.61 15.39
N ALA A 488 39.16 -18.02 14.13
CA ALA A 488 40.20 -17.94 13.10
C ALA A 488 40.55 -16.51 12.63
N THR A 489 39.65 -15.53 12.82
CA THR A 489 39.85 -14.13 12.38
C THR A 489 39.63 -13.13 13.52
N ARG A 490 39.75 -13.57 14.78
CA ARG A 490 39.33 -12.80 15.96
C ARG A 490 39.95 -11.41 16.00
N GLY A 491 39.11 -10.38 16.03
CA GLY A 491 39.53 -8.98 16.09
C GLY A 491 40.03 -8.37 14.78
N GLN A 492 40.05 -9.13 13.67
CA GLN A 492 40.34 -8.56 12.35
C GLN A 492 39.24 -7.57 11.96
N ILE A 493 39.65 -6.38 11.55
CA ILE A 493 38.76 -5.36 10.98
C ILE A 493 38.36 -5.81 9.57
N MET A 494 37.09 -6.17 9.41
CA MET A 494 36.56 -6.68 8.14
C MET A 494 36.32 -5.52 7.18
N LYS A 495 36.75 -5.69 5.91
CA LYS A 495 36.33 -4.80 4.82
C LYS A 495 34.84 -5.01 4.53
N HIS A 496 34.11 -3.93 4.32
CA HIS A 496 32.71 -3.95 3.89
C HIS A 496 32.50 -2.97 2.73
N GLY A 497 31.42 -3.15 1.97
CA GLY A 497 30.93 -2.15 1.02
C GLY A 497 30.16 -1.03 1.71
N VAL A 498 29.23 -0.39 1.00
CA VAL A 498 28.24 0.49 1.64
C VAL A 498 27.33 -0.36 2.54
N TYR A 499 27.23 0.00 3.82
CA TYR A 499 26.50 -0.78 4.83
C TYR A 499 25.47 0.09 5.55
N VAL A 500 24.35 -0.50 5.98
CA VAL A 500 23.24 0.22 6.63
C VAL A 500 22.99 -0.35 8.01
N SER A 501 23.14 0.46 9.06
CA SER A 501 23.34 -0.04 10.42
C SER A 501 22.88 0.92 11.52
N PRO A 502 22.37 0.44 12.68
CA PRO A 502 22.02 1.26 13.84
C PRO A 502 23.22 1.66 14.74
N VAL A 503 24.47 1.49 14.30
CA VAL A 503 25.68 1.68 15.14
C VAL A 503 25.88 3.06 15.76
N MET A 504 25.15 4.10 15.34
CA MET A 504 25.16 5.41 16.01
C MET A 504 23.93 5.68 16.88
N SER A 505 22.90 4.82 16.86
CA SER A 505 21.67 5.04 17.64
C SER A 505 20.77 3.79 17.68
N LYS A 506 20.27 3.45 18.88
CA LYS A 506 19.19 2.47 19.07
C LYS A 506 17.92 2.82 18.26
N LYS A 507 17.71 4.10 17.90
CA LYS A 507 16.51 4.65 17.21
C LYS A 507 16.67 4.84 15.70
N TYR A 508 17.88 5.08 15.20
CA TYR A 508 18.12 5.46 13.80
C TYR A 508 19.17 4.57 13.13
N ARG A 509 18.89 4.13 11.89
CA ARG A 509 19.89 3.51 11.02
C ARG A 509 20.59 4.58 10.18
N TYR A 510 21.87 4.36 9.91
CA TYR A 510 22.75 5.24 9.15
C TYR A 510 23.38 4.47 7.99
N MET A 511 23.78 5.19 6.95
CA MET A 511 24.56 4.61 5.84
C MET A 511 26.05 4.87 6.06
N LEU A 512 26.87 3.82 6.00
CA LEU A 512 28.33 3.87 6.09
C LEU A 512 28.93 3.60 4.71
N ASN A 513 29.99 4.33 4.35
CA ASN A 513 30.81 4.01 3.18
C ASN A 513 31.76 2.82 3.47
N ALA A 514 32.45 2.32 2.43
CA ALA A 514 33.36 1.18 2.54
C ALA A 514 34.58 1.40 3.47
N SER A 515 34.84 2.65 3.87
CA SER A 515 35.90 3.00 4.83
C SER A 515 35.42 3.10 6.27
N GLY A 516 34.10 3.04 6.51
CA GLY A 516 33.49 3.14 7.85
C GLY A 516 32.92 4.51 8.22
N TYR A 517 32.92 5.49 7.32
CA TYR A 517 32.41 6.85 7.59
C TYR A 517 30.94 6.98 7.19
N VAL A 518 30.19 7.79 7.95
CA VAL A 518 28.77 8.09 7.70
C VAL A 518 28.61 8.89 6.41
N MET A 519 27.66 8.47 5.56
CA MET A 519 27.30 9.14 4.32
C MET A 519 26.09 10.04 4.55
N THR A 520 26.20 11.34 4.29
CA THR A 520 25.13 12.34 4.41
C THR A 520 24.57 12.74 3.05
N ASN A 521 23.28 13.07 2.95
CA ASN A 521 22.60 13.56 1.73
C ASN A 521 22.80 12.70 0.45
N THR A 522 23.21 11.44 0.60
CA THR A 522 23.71 10.61 -0.51
C THR A 522 22.77 9.44 -0.76
N MET A 523 22.50 9.10 -2.03
CA MET A 523 21.86 7.85 -2.40
C MET A 523 22.90 6.85 -2.92
N ALA A 524 22.96 5.66 -2.33
CA ALA A 524 23.92 4.62 -2.70
C ALA A 524 23.31 3.20 -2.61
N LYS A 525 23.92 2.24 -3.30
CA LYS A 525 23.57 0.81 -3.25
C LYS A 525 24.36 0.13 -2.12
N ALA A 526 23.66 -0.45 -1.16
CA ALA A 526 24.29 -1.17 -0.04
C ALA A 526 24.60 -2.64 -0.37
N GLN A 527 25.37 -3.32 0.49
CA GLN A 527 25.78 -4.72 0.32
C GLN A 527 24.61 -5.71 0.17
N ASN A 528 23.44 -5.41 0.72
CA ASN A 528 22.21 -6.20 0.52
C ASN A 528 21.49 -5.91 -0.82
N ASN A 529 22.25 -5.39 -1.80
CA ASN A 529 21.81 -4.98 -3.15
C ASN A 529 20.74 -3.88 -3.24
N ALA A 530 20.14 -3.42 -2.14
CA ALA A 530 19.14 -2.36 -2.15
C ALA A 530 19.77 -0.96 -2.17
N TYR A 531 19.07 0.00 -2.78
CA TYR A 531 19.42 1.42 -2.72
C TYR A 531 18.81 2.08 -1.49
N TYR A 532 19.58 2.95 -0.84
CA TYR A 532 19.17 3.76 0.31
C TYR A 532 19.55 5.21 0.06
N VAL A 533 18.88 6.15 0.74
CA VAL A 533 19.27 7.56 0.81
C VAL A 533 19.33 8.04 2.25
N SER A 534 20.30 8.89 2.55
CA SER A 534 20.48 9.50 3.87
C SER A 534 20.13 11.00 3.88
N ASP A 535 19.77 11.51 5.06
CA ASP A 535 19.61 12.95 5.32
C ASP A 535 20.94 13.65 5.65
N SER A 536 20.88 14.92 6.02
CA SER A 536 22.03 15.74 6.40
C SER A 536 22.73 15.27 7.68
N LYS A 537 22.06 14.46 8.52
CA LYS A 537 22.63 13.81 9.71
C LYS A 537 23.04 12.35 9.42
N GLY A 538 22.98 11.91 8.16
CA GLY A 538 23.35 10.56 7.74
C GLY A 538 22.30 9.48 8.02
N ARG A 539 21.13 9.86 8.54
CA ARG A 539 20.05 8.94 8.90
C ARG A 539 19.34 8.46 7.65
N ILE A 540 19.01 7.17 7.58
CA ILE A 540 18.23 6.59 6.48
C ILE A 540 16.83 7.19 6.44
N ILE A 541 16.44 7.73 5.29
CA ILE A 541 15.09 8.25 5.06
C ILE A 541 14.13 7.08 4.79
N THR A 542 12.95 7.09 5.40
CA THR A 542 11.91 6.07 5.25
C THR A 542 10.55 6.71 4.93
N LYS A 543 9.65 5.94 4.30
CA LYS A 543 8.27 6.33 3.94
C LYS A 543 8.15 7.72 3.26
N LYS A 544 9.09 8.08 2.37
CA LYS A 544 9.19 9.46 1.84
C LYS A 544 9.66 9.50 0.39
N LEU A 545 9.15 10.49 -0.36
CA LEU A 545 9.66 10.91 -1.66
C LEU A 545 10.82 11.89 -1.49
N VAL A 546 11.95 11.60 -2.14
CA VAL A 546 13.20 12.37 -2.05
C VAL A 546 13.64 12.78 -3.46
N LYS A 547 13.92 14.08 -3.67
CA LYS A 547 14.53 14.59 -4.90
C LYS A 547 16.04 14.40 -4.82
N TYR A 548 16.62 13.66 -5.77
CA TYR A 548 18.06 13.37 -5.83
C TYR A 548 18.53 13.44 -7.28
N LYS A 549 19.54 14.27 -7.56
CA LYS A 549 20.03 14.58 -8.92
C LYS A 549 18.88 14.82 -9.92
N GLY A 550 18.05 15.82 -9.61
CA GLY A 550 16.87 16.22 -10.40
C GLY A 550 15.63 15.30 -10.25
N SER A 551 15.82 13.98 -10.21
CA SER A 551 14.73 12.99 -10.18
C SER A 551 14.11 12.77 -8.80
N ARG A 552 12.82 12.44 -8.71
CA ARG A 552 12.15 12.03 -7.46
C ARG A 552 12.18 10.50 -7.30
N TYR A 553 12.52 10.01 -6.10
CA TYR A 553 12.53 8.59 -5.76
C TYR A 553 11.78 8.32 -4.45
N TYR A 554 11.01 7.23 -4.38
CA TYR A 554 10.30 6.83 -3.15
C TYR A 554 11.06 5.73 -2.38
N PHE A 555 11.16 5.92 -1.06
CA PHE A 555 11.82 5.00 -0.13
C PHE A 555 10.79 4.45 0.87
N GLY A 556 10.72 3.13 1.00
CA GLY A 556 9.71 2.42 1.79
C GLY A 556 9.93 2.48 3.31
N GLY A 557 9.15 1.70 4.06
CA GLY A 557 9.23 1.66 5.54
C GLY A 557 10.58 1.18 6.07
N ASN A 558 11.24 0.27 5.35
CA ASN A 558 12.60 -0.20 5.65
C ASN A 558 13.70 0.75 5.12
N GLY A 559 13.34 1.86 4.48
CA GLY A 559 14.26 2.85 3.90
C GLY A 559 14.93 2.44 2.59
N GLN A 560 14.54 1.30 2.01
CA GLN A 560 14.98 0.91 0.67
C GLN A 560 14.19 1.69 -0.38
N ARG A 561 14.86 2.07 -1.47
CA ARG A 561 14.20 2.53 -2.70
C ARG A 561 13.35 1.38 -3.23
N VAL A 562 12.08 1.65 -3.49
CA VAL A 562 11.14 0.62 -3.97
C VAL A 562 11.54 0.04 -5.33
N SER A 563 11.13 -1.21 -5.58
CA SER A 563 11.40 -1.93 -6.83
C SER A 563 10.46 -1.57 -7.99
N TRP A 564 9.39 -0.82 -7.71
CA TRP A 564 8.31 -0.48 -8.65
C TRP A 564 8.81 0.13 -9.97
N LYS A 565 8.27 -0.37 -11.09
CA LYS A 565 8.58 0.06 -12.46
C LYS A 565 7.32 0.05 -13.33
N ASN A 566 7.26 0.98 -14.27
CA ASN A 566 6.21 1.12 -15.30
C ASN A 566 4.76 1.09 -14.78
N CYS A 567 4.53 1.41 -13.50
CA CYS A 567 3.26 1.20 -12.82
C CYS A 567 2.82 2.41 -11.98
N TRP A 568 1.52 2.47 -11.67
CA TRP A 568 0.95 3.45 -10.74
C TRP A 568 1.04 2.93 -9.31
N HIS A 569 1.45 3.76 -8.36
CA HIS A 569 1.47 3.37 -6.95
C HIS A 569 1.27 4.55 -5.98
N GLY A 570 0.51 4.31 -4.90
CA GLY A 570 0.41 5.24 -3.77
C GLY A 570 1.70 5.20 -2.93
N CYS A 571 2.07 6.34 -2.33
CA CYS A 571 3.27 6.47 -1.49
C CYS A 571 2.92 6.76 -0.01
N PRO A 572 2.76 5.73 0.85
CA PRO A 572 2.47 5.92 2.28
C PRO A 572 3.52 6.79 2.99
N GLY A 573 3.07 7.74 3.81
CA GLY A 573 3.95 8.70 4.52
C GLY A 573 4.48 9.85 3.64
N ALA A 574 4.24 9.82 2.33
CA ALA A 574 4.32 10.99 1.48
C ALA A 574 2.95 11.71 1.43
N SER A 575 2.72 12.49 0.38
CA SER A 575 1.55 13.36 0.11
C SER A 575 0.15 12.70 0.08
N ASN A 576 0.04 11.39 0.36
CA ASN A 576 -1.14 10.57 0.10
C ASN A 576 -1.68 10.71 -1.34
N LYS A 577 -0.76 10.80 -2.31
CA LYS A 577 -1.04 10.79 -3.75
C LYS A 577 -0.55 9.49 -4.40
N ILE A 578 -1.20 9.10 -5.50
CA ILE A 578 -0.70 8.11 -6.46
C ILE A 578 0.30 8.77 -7.42
N TYR A 579 1.32 8.01 -7.81
CA TYR A 579 2.41 8.44 -8.68
C TYR A 579 2.68 7.37 -9.75
N TYR A 580 3.10 7.78 -10.95
CA TYR A 580 3.59 6.86 -11.97
C TYR A 580 5.09 6.63 -11.80
N PHE A 581 5.49 5.36 -11.77
CA PHE A 581 6.89 4.94 -11.69
C PHE A 581 7.37 4.50 -13.08
N GLY A 582 8.51 5.04 -13.53
CA GLY A 582 9.06 4.74 -14.86
C GLY A 582 9.86 3.45 -14.93
N SER A 583 10.67 3.28 -15.98
CA SER A 583 11.53 2.11 -16.20
C SER A 583 12.63 1.93 -15.13
N THR A 584 13.05 3.03 -14.49
CA THR A 584 13.99 3.02 -13.38
C THR A 584 13.27 2.74 -12.06
N ALA A 585 13.65 1.64 -11.40
CA ALA A 585 13.02 1.19 -10.15
C ALA A 585 12.90 2.32 -9.10
N GLY A 586 11.67 2.61 -8.69
CA GLY A 586 11.34 3.60 -7.68
C GLY A 586 11.53 5.06 -8.10
N LYS A 587 11.82 5.35 -9.38
CA LYS A 587 11.84 6.72 -9.95
C LYS A 587 10.42 7.12 -10.37
N VAL A 588 9.93 8.24 -9.85
CA VAL A 588 8.69 8.86 -10.34
C VAL A 588 8.95 9.52 -11.69
N VAL A 589 7.98 9.37 -12.59
CA VAL A 589 7.85 10.14 -13.83
C VAL A 589 6.58 10.98 -13.68
N GLU A 590 6.70 12.28 -13.90
CA GLU A 590 5.57 13.19 -13.75
C GLU A 590 4.55 12.97 -14.87
N LYS A 591 3.26 13.12 -14.51
CA LYS A 591 2.11 12.92 -15.38
C LYS A 591 1.11 14.04 -15.15
N TYR A 592 0.49 14.49 -16.23
CA TYR A 592 -0.37 15.68 -16.29
C TYR A 592 -1.63 15.35 -17.11
N GLY A 593 -2.68 16.16 -16.96
CA GLY A 593 -3.94 15.97 -17.69
C GLY A 593 -4.67 14.68 -17.33
N TRP A 594 -5.52 14.20 -18.23
CA TRP A 594 -6.22 12.92 -18.08
C TRP A 594 -5.26 11.73 -18.13
N GLN A 595 -5.35 10.84 -17.15
CA GLN A 595 -4.49 9.67 -17.02
C GLN A 595 -5.31 8.42 -16.71
N LYS A 596 -5.09 7.36 -17.49
CA LYS A 596 -5.62 6.02 -17.21
C LYS A 596 -4.78 5.37 -16.11
N VAL A 597 -5.35 5.29 -14.92
CA VAL A 597 -4.71 4.64 -13.77
C VAL A 597 -5.09 3.17 -13.74
N THR A 598 -4.08 2.33 -13.52
CA THR A 598 -4.24 0.89 -13.28
C THR A 598 -3.89 0.55 -11.84
N ASP A 599 -4.35 -0.60 -11.36
CA ASP A 599 -3.88 -1.18 -10.10
C ASP A 599 -2.48 -1.83 -10.27
N ALA A 600 -2.01 -2.50 -9.20
CA ALA A 600 -0.73 -3.20 -9.20
C ALA A 600 -0.70 -4.48 -10.07
N LYS A 601 -1.85 -4.94 -10.59
CA LYS A 601 -1.98 -6.06 -11.54
C LYS A 601 -2.13 -5.57 -12.99
N GLY A 602 -2.15 -4.25 -13.23
CA GLY A 602 -2.43 -3.67 -14.54
C GLY A 602 -3.93 -3.59 -14.89
N GLN A 603 -4.84 -3.95 -13.99
CA GLN A 603 -6.27 -3.84 -14.20
C GLN A 603 -6.70 -2.37 -14.11
N PHE A 604 -7.69 -1.95 -14.91
CA PHE A 604 -8.17 -0.57 -14.91
C PHE A 604 -8.76 -0.18 -13.54
N PHE A 605 -8.15 0.82 -12.89
CA PHE A 605 -8.55 1.31 -11.58
C PHE A 605 -9.40 2.58 -11.66
N GLY A 606 -9.20 3.40 -12.68
CA GLY A 606 -10.03 4.57 -12.95
C GLY A 606 -9.32 5.64 -13.79
N TRP A 607 -10.08 6.68 -14.15
CA TRP A 607 -9.51 7.90 -14.72
C TRP A 607 -9.21 8.91 -13.61
N PHE A 608 -8.08 9.58 -13.75
CA PHE A 608 -7.61 10.64 -12.87
C PHE A 608 -7.26 11.86 -13.73
N TYR A 609 -7.35 13.07 -13.18
CA TYR A 609 -6.81 14.27 -13.81
C TYR A 609 -5.70 14.85 -12.93
N PHE A 610 -4.54 15.14 -13.52
CA PHE A 610 -3.35 15.68 -12.84
C PHE A 610 -3.09 17.14 -13.25
N ASP A 611 -2.93 18.02 -12.26
CA ASP A 611 -2.54 19.42 -12.41
C ASP A 611 -1.13 19.57 -12.99
N LYS A 612 -0.77 20.79 -13.39
CA LYS A 612 0.58 21.15 -13.90
C LYS A 612 1.75 20.89 -12.93
N ASN A 613 1.48 20.51 -11.68
CA ASN A 613 2.46 20.21 -10.64
C ASN A 613 2.59 18.68 -10.35
N GLY A 614 1.86 17.83 -11.06
CA GLY A 614 1.82 16.39 -10.85
C GLY A 614 0.96 15.94 -9.66
N ASN A 615 -0.02 16.75 -9.26
CA ASN A 615 -1.04 16.43 -8.24
C ASN A 615 -2.36 16.09 -8.93
N HIS A 616 -3.02 14.98 -8.58
CA HIS A 616 -4.38 14.77 -9.04
C HIS A 616 -5.42 15.45 -8.15
N TYR A 617 -6.54 15.83 -8.75
CA TYR A 617 -7.73 16.30 -8.04
C TYR A 617 -8.35 15.17 -7.18
N LYS A 618 -8.81 15.49 -5.97
CA LYS A 618 -9.52 14.54 -5.07
C LYS A 618 -10.57 15.26 -4.22
N SER A 619 -11.61 14.53 -3.80
CA SER A 619 -12.71 15.03 -2.97
C SER A 619 -13.39 16.33 -3.46
N GLN A 620 -13.30 16.66 -4.76
CA GLN A 620 -13.69 17.97 -5.28
C GLN A 620 -14.40 17.89 -6.64
N MET A 621 -15.27 18.86 -6.90
CA MET A 621 -15.99 18.99 -8.17
C MET A 621 -15.42 20.16 -8.96
N ILE A 622 -14.86 19.87 -10.13
CA ILE A 622 -14.25 20.83 -11.05
C ILE A 622 -15.20 21.04 -12.24
N THR A 623 -15.32 22.26 -12.74
CA THR A 623 -16.10 22.55 -13.96
C THR A 623 -15.17 23.05 -15.05
N ASN A 624 -15.24 22.46 -16.24
CA ASN A 624 -14.45 22.90 -17.37
C ASN A 624 -14.91 24.30 -17.82
N LYS A 625 -14.00 25.27 -17.89
CA LYS A 625 -14.32 26.67 -18.25
C LYS A 625 -14.85 26.78 -19.69
N SER A 626 -14.43 25.89 -20.60
CA SER A 626 -14.89 25.83 -21.99
C SER A 626 -16.24 25.11 -22.10
N SER A 627 -16.29 23.79 -21.92
CA SER A 627 -17.49 22.97 -22.18
C SER A 627 -18.62 23.10 -21.14
N LYS A 628 -18.38 23.79 -20.03
CA LYS A 628 -19.29 23.93 -18.86
C LYS A 628 -19.69 22.60 -18.19
N LYS A 629 -19.09 21.48 -18.60
CA LYS A 629 -19.24 20.15 -17.98
C LYS A 629 -18.59 20.15 -16.60
N SER A 630 -19.26 19.54 -15.62
CA SER A 630 -18.77 19.43 -14.23
C SER A 630 -18.37 17.98 -13.92
N TYR A 631 -17.20 17.77 -13.34
CA TYR A 631 -16.59 16.47 -13.06
C TYR A 631 -16.32 16.37 -11.55
N TYR A 632 -16.59 15.23 -10.93
CA TYR A 632 -16.27 14.99 -9.52
C TYR A 632 -15.19 13.92 -9.39
N PHE A 633 -14.15 14.21 -8.60
CA PHE A 633 -13.12 13.26 -8.23
C PHE A 633 -13.33 12.85 -6.78
N ASN A 634 -13.41 11.54 -6.52
CA ASN A 634 -13.72 11.00 -5.20
C ASN A 634 -12.52 11.15 -4.22
N SER A 635 -12.63 10.58 -3.02
CA SER A 635 -11.60 10.67 -1.98
C SER A 635 -10.27 9.97 -2.31
N THR A 636 -10.26 9.03 -3.28
CA THR A 636 -9.04 8.37 -3.79
C THR A 636 -8.49 9.03 -5.05
N GLY A 637 -9.20 10.02 -5.62
CA GLY A 637 -8.84 10.73 -6.85
C GLY A 637 -9.44 10.14 -8.14
N GLN A 638 -10.23 9.06 -8.05
CA GLN A 638 -10.93 8.49 -9.21
C GLN A 638 -12.08 9.40 -9.67
N LEU A 639 -12.20 9.57 -10.98
CA LEU A 639 -13.35 10.20 -11.63
C LEU A 639 -14.66 9.45 -11.32
N ALA A 640 -15.67 10.18 -10.87
CA ALA A 640 -16.99 9.64 -10.57
C ALA A 640 -17.76 9.20 -11.83
N THR A 641 -18.62 8.20 -11.64
CA THR A 641 -19.36 7.52 -12.72
C THR A 641 -20.72 7.06 -12.18
N GLY A 642 -21.79 7.20 -12.98
CA GLY A 642 -23.13 6.80 -12.58
C GLY A 642 -23.71 7.60 -11.39
N LYS A 643 -24.63 6.98 -10.65
CA LYS A 643 -25.30 7.57 -9.47
C LYS A 643 -24.31 7.69 -8.29
N THR A 644 -23.81 8.90 -8.05
CA THR A 644 -22.83 9.19 -7.00
C THR A 644 -23.46 9.99 -5.84
N LYS A 645 -23.05 9.71 -4.60
CA LYS A 645 -23.41 10.49 -3.41
C LYS A 645 -22.30 11.48 -3.08
N ILE A 646 -22.63 12.76 -2.88
CA ILE A 646 -21.68 13.81 -2.48
C ILE A 646 -22.30 14.55 -1.29
N GLY A 647 -21.68 14.41 -0.11
CA GLY A 647 -22.26 14.87 1.16
C GLY A 647 -23.65 14.27 1.41
N LYS A 648 -24.64 15.14 1.65
CA LYS A 648 -26.06 14.75 1.84
C LYS A 648 -26.85 14.62 0.53
N LYS A 649 -26.26 14.93 -0.64
CA LYS A 649 -26.94 14.98 -1.95
C LYS A 649 -26.53 13.82 -2.86
N TYR A 650 -27.36 13.52 -3.86
CA TYR A 650 -27.08 12.55 -4.93
C TYR A 650 -27.03 13.26 -6.28
N TYR A 651 -26.16 12.78 -7.15
CA TYR A 651 -25.85 13.31 -8.48
C TYR A 651 -25.75 12.14 -9.47
N PHE A 652 -25.78 12.43 -10.78
CA PHE A 652 -25.55 11.44 -11.83
C PHE A 652 -24.46 11.91 -12.78
N PHE A 653 -23.41 11.10 -12.93
CA PHE A 653 -22.29 11.34 -13.83
C PHE A 653 -22.33 10.37 -15.01
N ALA A 654 -21.91 10.80 -16.19
CA ALA A 654 -21.82 9.97 -17.39
C ALA A 654 -20.88 8.78 -17.16
N THR A 655 -21.23 7.62 -17.71
CA THR A 655 -20.52 6.37 -17.42
C THR A 655 -19.18 6.32 -18.13
N SER A 656 -18.10 6.26 -17.35
CA SER A 656 -16.73 6.08 -17.83
C SER A 656 -16.30 4.61 -17.80
N ASP A 657 -15.43 4.23 -18.72
CA ASP A 657 -14.90 2.87 -18.90
C ASP A 657 -13.39 2.92 -19.15
N ALA A 658 -12.72 1.78 -19.41
CA ALA A 658 -11.26 1.73 -19.60
C ALA A 658 -10.74 2.40 -20.89
N ASN A 659 -11.64 2.82 -21.78
CA ASN A 659 -11.35 3.44 -23.07
C ASN A 659 -11.78 4.92 -23.12
N ALA A 660 -12.86 5.30 -22.40
CA ALA A 660 -13.41 6.66 -22.42
C ALA A 660 -13.67 7.26 -21.02
N HIS A 661 -13.13 8.47 -20.78
CA HIS A 661 -13.36 9.28 -19.57
C HIS A 661 -14.56 10.23 -19.73
N ARG A 662 -15.79 9.67 -19.68
CA ARG A 662 -17.01 10.48 -19.82
C ARG A 662 -17.25 11.34 -18.56
N GLY A 663 -17.73 10.75 -17.46
CA GLY A 663 -17.69 11.31 -16.10
C GLY A 663 -18.29 12.70 -15.84
N TRP A 664 -18.93 13.34 -16.82
CA TRP A 664 -19.56 14.67 -16.67
C TRP A 664 -20.91 14.55 -15.96
N MET A 665 -21.24 15.55 -15.14
CA MET A 665 -22.49 15.62 -14.38
C MET A 665 -23.66 16.00 -15.29
N TYR A 666 -24.70 15.17 -15.33
CA TYR A 666 -25.96 15.49 -15.98
C TYR A 666 -26.69 16.62 -15.24
N LYS A 667 -27.29 17.55 -15.97
CA LYS A 667 -28.06 18.70 -15.48
C LYS A 667 -29.38 18.80 -16.26
N SER A 668 -30.46 19.24 -15.63
CA SER A 668 -31.78 19.51 -16.21
C SER A 668 -32.47 18.37 -17.00
N THR A 669 -32.01 17.11 -16.91
CA THR A 669 -32.38 16.04 -17.86
C THR A 669 -32.80 14.72 -17.20
N LEU A 670 -33.44 13.85 -18.00
CA LEU A 670 -33.76 12.46 -17.67
C LEU A 670 -32.64 11.53 -18.13
N ILE A 671 -32.15 10.68 -17.23
CA ILE A 671 -31.09 9.70 -17.46
C ILE A 671 -31.67 8.28 -17.34
N ARG A 672 -31.55 7.45 -18.38
CA ARG A 672 -31.86 6.01 -18.31
C ARG A 672 -30.61 5.22 -17.94
N TYR A 673 -30.65 4.45 -16.85
CA TYR A 673 -29.53 3.60 -16.42
C TYR A 673 -30.05 2.36 -15.69
N GLN A 674 -29.52 1.17 -16.02
CA GLN A 674 -29.96 -0.12 -15.45
C GLN A 674 -31.49 -0.30 -15.48
N ASN A 675 -32.08 0.03 -16.64
CA ASN A 675 -33.53 0.06 -16.91
C ASN A 675 -34.38 0.91 -15.92
N LYS A 676 -33.76 1.87 -15.23
CA LYS A 676 -34.42 2.85 -14.36
C LYS A 676 -34.16 4.26 -14.89
N TRP A 677 -35.18 5.12 -14.78
CA TRP A 677 -35.06 6.52 -15.15
C TRP A 677 -34.80 7.39 -13.90
N TYR A 678 -33.89 8.35 -14.00
CA TYR A 678 -33.52 9.31 -12.96
C TYR A 678 -33.67 10.74 -13.51
N TYR A 679 -33.98 11.73 -12.68
CA TYR A 679 -34.02 13.13 -13.10
C TYR A 679 -33.02 13.99 -12.31
N ALA A 680 -32.13 14.69 -13.02
CA ALA A 680 -31.20 15.67 -12.47
C ALA A 680 -31.74 17.09 -12.68
N GLY A 681 -31.77 17.91 -11.62
CA GLY A 681 -32.10 19.33 -11.71
C GLY A 681 -30.99 20.17 -12.37
N GLY A 682 -31.19 21.49 -12.51
CA GLY A 682 -30.20 22.37 -13.14
C GLY A 682 -28.83 22.42 -12.44
N ASN A 683 -28.80 22.20 -11.13
CA ASN A 683 -27.58 22.06 -10.33
C ASN A 683 -27.04 20.61 -10.27
N GLY A 684 -27.56 19.71 -11.10
CA GLY A 684 -27.20 18.29 -11.18
C GLY A 684 -27.73 17.39 -10.06
N VAL A 685 -28.40 17.95 -9.04
CA VAL A 685 -28.93 17.17 -7.91
C VAL A 685 -30.10 16.30 -8.38
N LEU A 686 -30.07 15.01 -8.04
CA LEU A 686 -31.13 14.06 -8.35
C LEU A 686 -32.38 14.33 -7.50
N LYS A 687 -33.54 14.45 -8.16
CA LYS A 687 -34.82 14.70 -7.51
C LYS A 687 -35.32 13.45 -6.77
N LYS A 688 -35.32 13.49 -5.42
CA LYS A 688 -35.69 12.34 -4.57
C LYS A 688 -37.12 11.86 -4.81
N SER A 689 -38.09 12.77 -4.81
CA SER A 689 -39.52 12.44 -4.99
C SER A 689 -40.28 13.59 -5.67
N GLY A 690 -41.51 13.30 -6.12
CA GLY A 690 -42.49 14.30 -6.57
C GLY A 690 -42.56 14.47 -8.08
N TRP A 691 -43.55 15.24 -8.52
CA TRP A 691 -43.82 15.50 -9.93
C TRP A 691 -42.74 16.35 -10.61
N GLN A 692 -42.41 16.03 -11.86
CA GLN A 692 -41.50 16.78 -12.72
C GLN A 692 -42.04 16.83 -14.15
N LYS A 693 -42.06 18.02 -14.77
CA LYS A 693 -42.31 18.16 -16.21
C LYS A 693 -41.00 18.03 -16.97
N VAL A 694 -40.97 17.28 -18.06
CA VAL A 694 -39.85 17.19 -19.00
C VAL A 694 -40.43 17.11 -20.42
N GLY A 695 -40.12 18.10 -21.26
CA GLY A 695 -40.82 18.31 -22.53
C GLY A 695 -42.33 18.46 -22.33
N LYS A 696 -43.13 17.72 -23.13
CA LYS A 696 -44.59 17.70 -23.01
C LYS A 696 -45.14 16.76 -21.92
N TYR A 697 -44.32 15.89 -21.35
CA TYR A 697 -44.76 14.86 -20.41
C TYR A 697 -44.48 15.25 -18.95
N TRP A 698 -45.30 14.70 -18.05
CA TRP A 698 -45.05 14.72 -16.62
C TRP A 698 -44.57 13.34 -16.16
N TYR A 699 -43.66 13.33 -15.20
CA TYR A 699 -43.05 12.14 -14.61
C TYR A 699 -43.16 12.27 -13.08
N TYR A 700 -43.36 11.16 -12.37
CA TYR A 700 -43.35 11.15 -10.90
C TYR A 700 -42.10 10.44 -10.38
N LEU A 701 -41.30 11.13 -9.58
CA LEU A 701 -40.13 10.56 -8.92
C LEU A 701 -40.53 9.95 -7.56
N GLN A 702 -39.94 8.81 -7.24
CA GLN A 702 -39.97 8.20 -5.91
C GLN A 702 -38.61 7.51 -5.65
N ASN A 703 -37.98 7.82 -4.51
CA ASN A 703 -36.66 7.28 -4.13
C ASN A 703 -35.56 7.47 -5.20
N TYR A 704 -35.52 8.66 -5.81
CA TYR A 704 -34.66 9.12 -6.90
C TYR A 704 -34.95 8.52 -8.30
N THR A 705 -35.91 7.61 -8.41
CA THR A 705 -36.28 6.95 -9.68
C THR A 705 -37.67 7.34 -10.14
N VAL A 706 -37.90 7.41 -11.45
CA VAL A 706 -39.24 7.59 -12.02
C VAL A 706 -40.09 6.35 -11.77
N VAL A 707 -41.32 6.55 -11.33
CA VAL A 707 -42.33 5.50 -11.20
C VAL A 707 -42.94 5.22 -12.58
N THR A 708 -43.04 3.94 -12.94
CA THR A 708 -43.61 3.48 -14.22
C THR A 708 -44.77 2.51 -13.97
N ASN A 709 -45.61 2.30 -14.99
CA ASN A 709 -46.77 1.40 -15.00
C ASN A 709 -47.74 1.57 -13.81
N LYS A 710 -47.97 2.80 -13.33
CA LYS A 710 -48.72 3.07 -12.10
C LYS A 710 -49.78 4.17 -12.25
N SER A 711 -50.97 3.87 -11.74
CA SER A 711 -52.06 4.83 -11.48
C SER A 711 -51.61 5.89 -10.48
N MET A 712 -51.74 7.17 -10.83
CA MET A 712 -51.30 8.30 -10.00
C MET A 712 -52.20 9.53 -10.21
N LYS A 713 -52.28 10.39 -9.19
CA LYS A 713 -53.05 11.65 -9.25
C LYS A 713 -52.11 12.86 -9.29
N ARG A 714 -52.37 13.81 -10.19
CA ARG A 714 -51.56 15.03 -10.39
C ARG A 714 -52.44 16.26 -10.18
N GLY A 715 -52.48 16.77 -8.95
CA GLY A 715 -53.46 17.77 -8.53
C GLY A 715 -54.85 17.13 -8.40
N SER A 716 -55.86 17.73 -9.03
CA SER A 716 -57.22 17.16 -9.13
C SER A 716 -57.32 15.99 -10.13
N VAL A 717 -56.43 15.90 -11.12
CA VAL A 717 -56.58 15.01 -12.28
C VAL A 717 -55.96 13.64 -12.04
N ASN A 718 -56.73 12.57 -12.28
CA ASN A 718 -56.24 11.19 -12.28
C ASN A 718 -55.57 10.84 -13.62
N GLY A 719 -54.67 9.87 -13.60
CA GLY A 719 -54.02 9.37 -14.80
C GLY A 719 -53.11 8.18 -14.54
N TYR A 720 -52.38 7.78 -15.59
CA TYR A 720 -51.50 6.62 -15.57
C TYR A 720 -50.08 7.00 -16.01
N LEU A 721 -49.07 6.55 -15.25
CA LEU A 721 -47.67 6.57 -15.66
C LEU A 721 -47.41 5.31 -16.50
N ASP A 722 -47.03 5.48 -17.76
CA ASP A 722 -46.77 4.35 -18.67
C ASP A 722 -45.44 3.61 -18.37
N SER A 723 -45.03 2.69 -19.25
CA SER A 723 -43.79 1.92 -19.09
C SER A 723 -42.51 2.77 -19.11
N GLN A 724 -42.57 4.00 -19.63
CA GLN A 724 -41.50 5.00 -19.61
C GLN A 724 -41.72 6.06 -18.51
N GLY A 725 -42.76 5.91 -17.69
CA GLY A 725 -43.11 6.84 -16.62
C GLY A 725 -43.74 8.14 -17.11
N ARG A 726 -44.23 8.19 -18.36
CA ARG A 726 -44.94 9.34 -18.92
C ARG A 726 -46.37 9.32 -18.39
N PHE A 727 -46.80 10.41 -17.76
CA PHE A 727 -48.16 10.60 -17.28
C PHE A 727 -49.11 10.94 -18.43
N SER A 728 -50.15 10.13 -18.57
CA SER A 728 -51.24 10.31 -19.54
C SER A 728 -52.60 10.34 -18.83
N THR A 729 -53.54 11.09 -19.39
CA THR A 729 -54.92 11.27 -18.93
C THR A 729 -55.79 11.72 -20.12
N GLY A 730 -57.10 11.48 -20.08
CA GLY A 730 -58.01 11.77 -21.21
C GLY A 730 -57.74 10.86 -22.43
N TRP A 731 -57.95 11.40 -23.64
CA TRP A 731 -57.68 10.69 -24.88
C TRP A 731 -56.17 10.49 -25.13
N VAL A 732 -55.78 9.27 -25.44
CA VAL A 732 -54.40 8.88 -25.75
C VAL A 732 -54.36 8.21 -27.12
N ILE A 733 -53.76 8.87 -28.11
CA ILE A 733 -53.43 8.24 -29.40
C ILE A 733 -52.33 7.20 -29.16
N VAL A 734 -52.60 5.95 -29.56
CA VAL A 734 -51.62 4.85 -29.56
C VAL A 734 -51.02 4.67 -30.95
N SER A 735 -51.85 4.75 -32.00
CA SER A 735 -51.39 4.97 -33.37
C SER A 735 -52.41 5.79 -34.14
N ASP A 736 -51.95 6.91 -34.71
CA ASP A 736 -52.84 7.83 -35.40
C ASP A 736 -53.29 7.30 -36.77
N TYR A 737 -52.33 6.75 -37.53
CA TYR A 737 -52.58 6.15 -38.83
C TYR A 737 -53.58 5.00 -38.79
N TYR A 738 -53.54 4.18 -37.73
CA TYR A 738 -54.49 3.07 -37.55
C TYR A 738 -55.79 3.48 -36.84
N ASP A 739 -56.01 4.77 -36.57
CA ASP A 739 -57.23 5.27 -35.91
C ASP A 739 -57.43 4.64 -34.51
N GLN A 740 -56.31 4.41 -33.81
CA GLN A 740 -56.22 3.70 -32.54
C GLN A 740 -55.99 4.66 -31.36
N VAL A 741 -57.08 5.04 -30.70
CA VAL A 741 -57.07 5.80 -29.44
C VAL A 741 -57.57 4.96 -28.28
N LYS A 742 -57.08 5.26 -27.08
CA LYS A 742 -57.62 4.81 -25.78
C LYS A 742 -58.03 6.01 -24.94
N TYR A 743 -58.80 5.78 -23.88
CA TYR A 743 -59.20 6.85 -22.94
C TYR A 743 -58.84 6.46 -21.51
N ILE A 744 -58.26 7.41 -20.76
CA ILE A 744 -58.05 7.33 -19.32
C ILE A 744 -58.98 8.36 -18.69
N ASP A 745 -59.94 7.90 -17.89
CA ASP A 745 -60.96 8.78 -17.32
C ASP A 745 -60.35 9.78 -16.30
N PRO A 746 -60.49 11.11 -16.47
CA PRO A 746 -59.85 12.08 -15.58
C PRO A 746 -60.37 12.03 -14.13
N ASP A 747 -61.63 11.65 -13.93
CA ASP A 747 -62.34 11.71 -12.66
C ASP A 747 -62.20 10.44 -11.83
N SER A 748 -62.18 9.27 -12.50
CA SER A 748 -62.19 7.94 -11.89
C SER A 748 -61.08 7.00 -12.39
N GLY A 749 -60.36 7.39 -13.45
CA GLY A 749 -59.47 6.50 -14.21
C GLY A 749 -58.12 6.25 -13.53
N SER A 750 -57.97 5.03 -12.99
CA SER A 750 -56.67 4.49 -12.59
C SER A 750 -55.89 3.88 -13.77
N LYS A 751 -56.57 3.54 -14.87
CA LYS A 751 -56.04 2.88 -16.08
C LYS A 751 -56.87 3.33 -17.30
N TYR A 752 -56.53 2.82 -18.50
CA TYR A 752 -57.41 2.90 -19.66
C TYR A 752 -58.76 2.24 -19.40
N LEU A 753 -59.83 2.78 -20.00
CA LEU A 753 -61.13 2.11 -20.06
C LEU A 753 -61.04 0.86 -20.96
N THR A 754 -61.66 -0.24 -20.52
CA THR A 754 -61.66 -1.54 -21.22
C THR A 754 -63.03 -2.20 -21.10
N ASN A 755 -63.52 -2.82 -22.17
CA ASN A 755 -64.78 -3.57 -22.24
C ASN A 755 -65.99 -2.83 -21.62
N THR A 756 -66.14 -1.56 -21.95
CA THR A 756 -67.11 -0.66 -21.30
C THR A 756 -67.54 0.49 -22.23
N SER A 757 -68.47 1.32 -21.77
CA SER A 757 -68.87 2.56 -22.45
C SER A 757 -68.80 3.76 -21.50
N ARG A 758 -68.56 4.96 -22.05
CA ARG A 758 -68.43 6.19 -21.26
C ARG A 758 -68.92 7.40 -22.05
N TRP A 759 -69.64 8.29 -21.37
CA TRP A 759 -69.95 9.62 -21.86
C TRP A 759 -68.71 10.52 -21.73
N ILE A 760 -68.25 11.06 -22.86
CA ILE A 760 -67.09 11.95 -22.97
C ILE A 760 -67.51 13.09 -23.92
N ASP A 761 -67.37 14.34 -23.50
CA ASP A 761 -67.70 15.54 -24.30
C ASP A 761 -69.08 15.49 -24.98
N GLY A 762 -70.09 15.05 -24.21
CA GLY A 762 -71.48 14.91 -24.64
C GLY A 762 -71.76 13.74 -25.60
N LYS A 763 -70.81 12.81 -25.81
CA LYS A 763 -70.97 11.64 -26.68
C LYS A 763 -70.66 10.33 -25.97
N LEU A 764 -71.42 9.28 -26.29
CA LEU A 764 -71.22 7.94 -25.74
C LEU A 764 -70.22 7.16 -26.60
N TYR A 765 -69.07 6.82 -26.02
CA TYR A 765 -68.03 6.01 -26.66
C TYR A 765 -67.97 4.61 -26.07
N TYR A 766 -67.57 3.64 -26.89
CA TYR A 766 -67.38 2.24 -26.51
C TYR A 766 -65.91 1.86 -26.62
N PHE A 767 -65.42 1.07 -25.66
CA PHE A 767 -64.04 0.60 -25.58
C PHE A 767 -63.99 -0.94 -25.58
N ASP A 768 -63.12 -1.51 -26.40
CA ASP A 768 -62.96 -2.97 -26.53
C ASP A 768 -62.19 -3.61 -25.35
N LYS A 769 -61.97 -4.92 -25.41
CA LYS A 769 -61.24 -5.68 -24.38
C LYS A 769 -59.81 -5.20 -24.12
N ASP A 770 -59.16 -4.60 -25.13
CA ASP A 770 -57.78 -4.10 -25.03
C ASP A 770 -57.76 -2.58 -24.70
N GLY A 771 -58.93 -1.94 -24.72
CA GLY A 771 -59.17 -0.55 -24.36
C GLY A 771 -59.10 0.44 -25.51
N TYR A 772 -59.15 -0.02 -26.76
CA TYR A 772 -59.28 0.88 -27.92
C TYR A 772 -60.72 1.34 -28.11
N ARG A 773 -60.90 2.58 -28.58
CA ARG A 773 -62.21 3.09 -29.03
C ARG A 773 -62.73 2.20 -30.16
N ARG A 774 -63.97 1.75 -30.04
CA ARG A 774 -64.68 1.02 -31.10
C ARG A 774 -65.22 2.02 -32.12
N ASN A 775 -64.52 2.18 -33.24
CA ASN A 775 -64.91 3.08 -34.33
C ASN A 775 -66.05 2.51 -35.20
N ASP A 776 -66.61 1.35 -34.81
CA ASP A 776 -67.79 0.73 -35.38
C ASP A 776 -68.55 -0.08 -34.31
N VAL A 777 -69.80 0.29 -34.08
CA VAL A 777 -70.75 -0.32 -33.16
C VAL A 777 -72.11 -0.57 -33.84
N SER A 778 -72.15 -0.71 -35.17
CA SER A 778 -73.38 -0.97 -35.92
C SER A 778 -74.02 -2.35 -35.66
N SER A 779 -73.44 -3.15 -34.77
CA SER A 779 -74.03 -4.39 -34.23
C SER A 779 -74.78 -4.18 -32.91
N ILE A 780 -74.74 -2.98 -32.34
CA ILE A 780 -75.46 -2.59 -31.10
C ILE A 780 -76.74 -1.80 -31.43
N TYR A 781 -76.74 -1.07 -32.54
CA TYR A 781 -77.82 -0.16 -32.95
C TYR A 781 -78.35 -0.53 -34.34
N GLY A 782 -79.63 -0.26 -34.56
CA GLY A 782 -80.30 -0.35 -35.87
C GLY A 782 -80.74 1.03 -36.38
N GLY A 783 -81.05 1.11 -37.67
CA GLY A 783 -81.56 2.34 -38.30
C GLY A 783 -83.08 2.57 -38.08
N PRO A 784 -83.66 3.64 -38.66
CA PRO A 784 -83.03 4.60 -39.58
C PRO A 784 -81.99 5.49 -38.87
N TYR A 785 -80.92 5.83 -39.58
CA TYR A 785 -79.79 6.57 -39.03
C TYR A 785 -79.85 8.07 -39.34
N TYR A 786 -78.96 8.83 -38.73
CA TYR A 786 -78.59 10.17 -39.15
C TYR A 786 -77.11 10.19 -39.52
N LEU A 787 -76.78 10.68 -40.72
CA LEU A 787 -75.42 10.70 -41.23
C LEU A 787 -74.91 12.13 -41.33
N GLU A 788 -73.63 12.34 -40.99
CA GLU A 788 -72.89 13.57 -41.26
C GLU A 788 -71.76 13.31 -42.24
N VAL A 789 -71.50 14.25 -43.14
CA VAL A 789 -70.31 14.27 -44.02
C VAL A 789 -69.58 15.58 -43.80
N ASP A 790 -68.42 15.51 -43.17
CA ASP A 790 -67.47 16.64 -43.12
C ASP A 790 -66.59 16.58 -44.38
N LYS A 791 -66.86 17.49 -45.32
CA LYS A 791 -66.10 17.65 -46.57
C LYS A 791 -64.65 18.08 -46.32
N THR A 792 -64.38 18.84 -45.26
CA THR A 792 -63.05 19.35 -44.92
C THR A 792 -62.15 18.24 -44.37
N ASN A 793 -62.71 17.29 -43.63
CA ASN A 793 -61.96 16.15 -43.09
C ASN A 793 -62.15 14.83 -43.85
N GLY A 794 -62.92 14.80 -44.94
CA GLY A 794 -63.09 13.61 -45.79
C GLY A 794 -63.62 12.39 -45.02
N VAL A 795 -64.56 12.63 -44.10
CA VAL A 795 -65.09 11.62 -43.19
C VAL A 795 -66.62 11.71 -43.10
N MET A 796 -67.26 10.54 -43.10
CA MET A 796 -68.68 10.38 -42.88
C MET A 796 -68.89 9.70 -41.52
N THR A 797 -69.65 10.33 -40.63
CA THR A 797 -70.02 9.76 -39.32
C THR A 797 -71.49 9.40 -39.32
N VAL A 798 -71.79 8.13 -39.02
CA VAL A 798 -73.16 7.64 -38.81
C VAL A 798 -73.50 7.76 -37.32
N TYR A 799 -74.68 8.26 -37.00
CA TYR A 799 -75.22 8.37 -35.64
C TYR A 799 -76.59 7.69 -35.54
N THR A 800 -76.99 7.31 -34.33
CA THR A 800 -78.31 6.71 -34.06
C THR A 800 -79.48 7.63 -34.41
N ASN A 801 -79.33 8.95 -34.25
CA ASN A 801 -80.32 9.97 -34.62
C ASN A 801 -79.69 11.38 -34.66
N SER A 802 -80.50 12.38 -34.99
CA SER A 802 -80.10 13.79 -35.16
C SER A 802 -79.57 14.50 -33.90
N SER A 803 -79.65 13.88 -32.71
CA SER A 803 -78.99 14.43 -31.51
C SER A 803 -77.47 14.30 -31.53
N LYS A 804 -76.91 13.43 -32.39
CA LYS A 804 -75.46 13.21 -32.58
C LYS A 804 -74.71 12.76 -31.31
N THR A 805 -75.45 12.28 -30.30
CA THR A 805 -74.94 11.85 -28.99
C THR A 805 -74.28 10.46 -29.02
N ILE A 806 -74.70 9.58 -29.94
CA ILE A 806 -74.16 8.23 -30.08
C ILE A 806 -73.66 8.06 -31.52
N PRO A 807 -72.35 8.23 -31.78
CA PRO A 807 -71.76 7.90 -33.07
C PRO A 807 -71.64 6.37 -33.18
N VAL A 808 -72.15 5.82 -34.29
CA VAL A 808 -72.29 4.38 -34.53
C VAL A 808 -71.12 3.85 -35.37
N LYS A 809 -70.70 4.58 -36.41
CA LYS A 809 -69.72 4.11 -37.39
C LYS A 809 -69.04 5.28 -38.08
N THR A 810 -67.73 5.17 -38.30
CA THR A 810 -66.98 6.05 -39.21
C THR A 810 -66.77 5.40 -40.58
N ILE A 811 -66.80 6.22 -41.62
CA ILE A 811 -66.60 5.86 -43.03
C ILE A 811 -65.66 6.91 -43.66
N ARG A 812 -64.61 6.46 -44.35
CA ARG A 812 -63.71 7.34 -45.12
C ARG A 812 -64.39 7.72 -46.44
N VAL A 813 -64.44 9.02 -46.78
CA VAL A 813 -65.14 9.50 -47.98
C VAL A 813 -64.36 10.52 -48.79
N SER A 814 -64.52 10.45 -50.11
CA SER A 814 -64.09 11.48 -51.07
C SER A 814 -65.30 12.17 -51.69
N VAL A 815 -65.33 13.47 -51.51
CA VAL A 815 -66.39 14.36 -52.00
C VAL A 815 -65.97 15.05 -53.31
N GLY A 816 -66.86 15.87 -53.86
CA GLY A 816 -66.65 16.62 -55.09
C GLY A 816 -65.46 17.57 -55.03
N LEU A 817 -64.75 17.71 -56.14
CA LEU A 817 -63.75 18.75 -56.34
C LEU A 817 -64.40 20.14 -56.34
N SER A 818 -63.62 21.22 -56.17
CA SER A 818 -64.16 22.59 -56.13
C SER A 818 -64.95 22.99 -57.38
N GLY A 819 -64.53 22.54 -58.57
CA GLY A 819 -65.25 22.75 -59.84
C GLY A 819 -66.43 21.80 -60.09
N THR A 820 -66.60 20.75 -59.27
CA THR A 820 -67.70 19.78 -59.34
C THR A 820 -68.13 19.37 -57.92
N PRO A 821 -68.67 20.32 -57.13
CA PRO A 821 -68.79 20.16 -55.68
C PRO A 821 -69.90 19.19 -55.26
N THR A 822 -69.68 18.50 -54.13
CA THR A 822 -70.79 18.01 -53.31
C THR A 822 -71.37 19.21 -52.56
N TRP A 823 -72.66 19.44 -52.71
CA TRP A 823 -73.35 20.60 -52.13
C TRP A 823 -73.62 20.40 -50.64
N ASP A 824 -73.49 21.49 -49.86
CA ASP A 824 -73.80 21.48 -48.43
C ASP A 824 -75.32 21.64 -48.22
N GLY A 825 -75.86 20.92 -47.22
CA GLY A 825 -77.30 20.85 -46.99
C GLY A 825 -77.73 19.60 -46.21
N THR A 826 -79.03 19.44 -46.06
CA THR A 826 -79.64 18.27 -45.40
C THR A 826 -80.59 17.58 -46.37
N TYR A 827 -80.33 16.30 -46.66
CA TYR A 827 -80.98 15.53 -47.70
C TYR A 827 -81.50 14.19 -47.16
N ARG A 828 -82.25 13.47 -48.00
CA ARG A 828 -82.65 12.07 -47.75
C ARG A 828 -81.73 11.11 -48.51
N LEU A 829 -81.69 9.86 -48.04
CA LEU A 829 -80.98 8.77 -48.67
C LEU A 829 -81.96 7.71 -49.19
N THR A 830 -82.00 7.52 -50.51
CA THR A 830 -82.84 6.49 -51.14
C THR A 830 -81.95 5.45 -51.83
N ARG A 831 -82.22 4.16 -51.60
CA ARG A 831 -81.50 3.05 -52.23
C ARG A 831 -81.71 3.08 -53.75
N SER A 832 -80.63 3.10 -54.51
CA SER A 832 -80.66 3.03 -55.98
C SER A 832 -80.11 1.67 -56.45
N LEU A 833 -79.06 1.61 -57.27
CA LEU A 833 -78.63 0.38 -57.94
C LEU A 833 -77.34 -0.25 -57.35
N ARG A 834 -77.29 -1.59 -57.26
CA ARG A 834 -76.08 -2.39 -56.94
C ARG A 834 -74.90 -2.05 -57.84
N TRP A 835 -75.17 -1.72 -59.09
CA TRP A 835 -74.23 -1.14 -60.05
C TRP A 835 -74.85 0.17 -60.56
N GLN A 836 -74.41 1.29 -59.99
CA GLN A 836 -74.91 2.62 -60.26
C GLN A 836 -74.26 3.18 -61.53
N PRO A 837 -75.03 3.53 -62.58
CA PRO A 837 -74.51 4.33 -63.68
C PRO A 837 -74.24 5.76 -63.19
N LEU A 838 -73.15 6.34 -63.69
CA LEU A 838 -72.64 7.67 -63.30
C LEU A 838 -72.36 8.50 -64.57
N MET A 839 -71.65 9.63 -64.42
CA MET A 839 -71.27 10.48 -65.56
C MET A 839 -70.29 9.74 -66.50
N GLY A 840 -70.59 9.76 -67.80
CA GLY A 840 -69.84 9.00 -68.82
C GLY A 840 -70.04 7.48 -68.73
N PRO A 841 -69.23 6.67 -69.44
CA PRO A 841 -69.25 5.22 -69.29
C PRO A 841 -68.54 4.81 -67.99
N SER A 842 -69.15 5.12 -66.84
CA SER A 842 -68.61 4.79 -65.52
C SER A 842 -69.68 4.25 -64.56
N TRP A 843 -69.24 3.36 -63.68
CA TRP A 843 -70.09 2.57 -62.80
C TRP A 843 -69.53 2.53 -61.37
N GLY A 844 -70.38 2.82 -60.39
CA GLY A 844 -70.08 2.67 -58.97
C GLY A 844 -70.79 1.45 -58.36
N GLN A 845 -70.19 0.82 -57.36
CA GLN A 845 -70.84 -0.25 -56.60
C GLN A 845 -71.73 0.34 -55.50
N TYR A 846 -72.90 -0.26 -55.29
CA TYR A 846 -73.83 0.03 -54.19
C TYR A 846 -74.27 1.51 -54.10
N GLY A 847 -74.93 2.01 -55.15
CA GLY A 847 -75.40 3.40 -55.25
C GLY A 847 -76.59 3.72 -54.33
N THR A 848 -76.37 4.66 -53.41
CA THR A 848 -77.43 5.29 -52.59
C THR A 848 -77.59 6.73 -53.05
N HIS A 849 -78.79 7.11 -53.48
CA HIS A 849 -79.13 8.45 -53.96
C HIS A 849 -79.10 9.46 -52.79
N VAL A 850 -78.51 10.63 -52.99
CA VAL A 850 -78.62 11.78 -52.07
C VAL A 850 -79.70 12.70 -52.61
N ASP A 851 -80.93 12.50 -52.15
CA ASP A 851 -82.14 13.01 -52.79
C ASP A 851 -82.15 14.55 -52.89
N GLY A 852 -82.19 15.08 -54.11
CA GLY A 852 -82.17 16.51 -54.41
C GLY A 852 -80.80 17.19 -54.36
N CYS A 853 -79.73 16.53 -53.86
CA CYS A 853 -78.39 17.11 -53.88
C CYS A 853 -77.84 17.19 -55.31
N GLY A 854 -77.22 18.32 -55.67
CA GLY A 854 -76.63 18.57 -57.00
C GLY A 854 -77.57 18.25 -58.16
N GLN A 855 -78.77 18.86 -58.17
CA GLN A 855 -79.85 18.61 -59.14
C GLN A 855 -80.33 17.15 -59.20
N GLY A 856 -80.06 16.35 -58.15
CA GLY A 856 -80.35 14.93 -58.11
C GLY A 856 -79.28 14.05 -58.75
N GLY A 857 -78.11 14.59 -59.13
CA GLY A 857 -77.00 13.82 -59.72
C GLY A 857 -76.07 13.13 -58.71
N ILE A 858 -76.28 13.33 -57.40
CA ILE A 858 -75.31 12.94 -56.35
C ILE A 858 -75.68 11.61 -55.69
N PHE A 859 -74.72 10.69 -55.67
CA PHE A 859 -74.85 9.37 -55.03
C PHE A 859 -73.72 9.14 -54.01
N ILE A 860 -73.99 8.36 -52.97
CA ILE A 860 -72.97 7.63 -52.18
C ILE A 860 -72.74 6.30 -52.89
N HIS A 861 -71.50 5.99 -53.26
CA HIS A 861 -71.14 4.75 -53.96
C HIS A 861 -69.65 4.41 -53.77
N SER A 862 -69.19 3.24 -54.22
CA SER A 862 -67.75 2.92 -54.24
C SER A 862 -66.95 3.85 -55.15
N VAL A 863 -65.63 3.82 -55.11
CA VAL A 863 -64.82 4.33 -56.24
C VAL A 863 -65.32 3.71 -57.57
N ALA A 864 -65.40 4.53 -58.61
CA ALA A 864 -66.04 4.16 -59.88
C ALA A 864 -65.04 3.61 -60.91
N GLY A 865 -65.45 2.59 -61.66
CA GLY A 865 -64.72 1.99 -62.77
C GLY A 865 -65.42 2.19 -64.11
N SER A 866 -64.76 1.83 -65.23
CA SER A 866 -65.31 1.96 -66.59
C SER A 866 -66.33 0.87 -66.97
N THR A 867 -66.43 -0.20 -66.17
CA THR A 867 -67.28 -1.38 -66.44
C THR A 867 -67.86 -1.93 -65.14
N ARG A 868 -68.89 -2.78 -65.26
CA ARG A 868 -69.61 -3.39 -64.13
C ARG A 868 -68.87 -4.65 -63.62
N SER A 869 -67.63 -4.47 -63.16
CA SER A 869 -66.75 -5.55 -62.67
C SER A 869 -66.04 -5.14 -61.38
N VAL A 870 -66.02 -6.05 -60.40
CA VAL A 870 -65.27 -5.86 -59.13
C VAL A 870 -63.76 -5.72 -59.34
N TYR A 871 -63.25 -6.28 -60.46
CA TYR A 871 -61.84 -6.25 -60.88
C TYR A 871 -61.48 -5.06 -61.80
N ASN A 872 -62.25 -3.96 -61.72
CA ASN A 872 -62.04 -2.74 -62.50
C ASN A 872 -61.98 -1.47 -61.62
N LEU A 873 -61.31 -1.55 -60.48
CA LEU A 873 -61.01 -0.40 -59.63
C LEU A 873 -59.80 0.38 -60.19
N PRO A 874 -59.92 1.70 -60.47
CA PRO A 874 -58.77 2.53 -60.76
C PRO A 874 -57.98 2.79 -59.46
N ALA A 875 -56.84 2.11 -59.28
CA ALA A 875 -56.06 2.18 -58.04
C ALA A 875 -55.70 3.61 -57.61
N GLY A 876 -55.38 4.49 -58.59
CA GLY A 876 -55.08 5.90 -58.33
C GLY A 876 -56.29 6.75 -57.88
N GLU A 877 -57.52 6.29 -58.11
CA GLU A 877 -58.74 6.93 -57.57
C GLU A 877 -59.07 6.41 -56.16
N TYR A 878 -58.75 5.15 -55.87
CA TYR A 878 -58.88 4.57 -54.53
C TYR A 878 -57.92 5.20 -53.52
N LEU A 879 -56.66 5.43 -53.92
CA LEU A 879 -55.65 6.06 -53.06
C LEU A 879 -55.97 7.54 -52.73
N LYS A 880 -56.96 8.15 -53.41
CA LYS A 880 -57.48 9.49 -53.09
C LYS A 880 -58.58 9.49 -52.01
N LEU A 881 -59.07 8.33 -51.58
CA LEU A 881 -60.17 8.22 -50.62
C LEU A 881 -59.86 8.95 -49.29
N GLY A 882 -60.72 9.91 -48.94
CA GLY A 882 -60.49 10.85 -47.84
C GLY A 882 -59.98 12.23 -48.28
N GLN A 883 -59.83 12.48 -49.58
CA GLN A 883 -59.57 13.81 -50.16
C GLN A 883 -60.66 14.16 -51.19
N PRO A 884 -60.93 15.44 -51.49
CA PRO A 884 -61.80 15.81 -52.60
C PRO A 884 -61.29 15.20 -53.91
N ALA A 885 -62.10 14.37 -54.56
CA ALA A 885 -61.65 13.50 -55.65
C ALA A 885 -62.79 12.98 -56.56
N SER A 886 -64.01 13.48 -56.44
CA SER A 886 -65.15 13.05 -57.27
C SER A 886 -65.67 14.18 -58.16
N HIS A 887 -66.57 13.82 -59.07
CA HIS A 887 -67.44 14.77 -59.78
C HIS A 887 -68.78 14.82 -59.02
N GLY A 888 -68.82 15.58 -57.92
CA GLY A 888 -69.98 15.79 -57.05
C GLY A 888 -70.35 14.64 -56.10
N CYS A 889 -70.21 13.38 -56.52
CA CYS A 889 -70.65 12.21 -55.72
C CYS A 889 -69.82 11.96 -54.45
N ILE A 890 -70.32 11.13 -53.53
CA ILE A 890 -69.64 10.76 -52.29
C ILE A 890 -69.06 9.36 -52.45
N ARG A 891 -67.77 9.27 -52.79
CA ARG A 891 -67.06 8.02 -53.02
C ARG A 891 -66.54 7.43 -51.70
N THR A 892 -66.64 6.12 -51.54
CA THR A 892 -66.06 5.39 -50.39
C THR A 892 -65.54 4.00 -50.82
N CYS A 893 -65.10 3.17 -49.87
CA CYS A 893 -64.74 1.77 -50.09
C CYS A 893 -65.99 0.91 -50.34
N VAL A 894 -65.88 -0.20 -51.09
CA VAL A 894 -67.02 -1.05 -51.46
C VAL A 894 -67.77 -1.58 -50.24
N ALA A 895 -67.08 -2.02 -49.18
CA ALA A 895 -67.73 -2.49 -47.95
C ALA A 895 -68.62 -1.42 -47.30
N ASP A 896 -68.14 -0.17 -47.22
CA ASP A 896 -68.88 0.92 -46.59
C ASP A 896 -70.00 1.45 -47.52
N ALA A 897 -69.79 1.46 -48.84
CA ALA A 897 -70.84 1.76 -49.82
C ALA A 897 -72.00 0.74 -49.74
N LYS A 898 -71.66 -0.56 -49.66
CA LYS A 898 -72.62 -1.64 -49.41
C LYS A 898 -73.34 -1.44 -48.08
N TRP A 899 -72.60 -1.15 -47.01
CA TRP A 899 -73.19 -0.93 -45.69
C TRP A 899 -74.21 0.22 -45.69
N VAL A 900 -73.89 1.35 -46.33
CA VAL A 900 -74.82 2.48 -46.48
C VAL A 900 -76.04 2.09 -47.31
N PHE A 901 -75.84 1.42 -48.46
CA PHE A 901 -76.92 0.94 -49.34
C PHE A 901 -77.89 -0.01 -48.62
N GLU A 902 -77.37 -0.92 -47.79
CA GLU A 902 -78.16 -1.89 -47.04
C GLU A 902 -78.86 -1.29 -45.82
N ASN A 903 -78.22 -0.36 -45.10
CA ASN A 903 -78.66 0.08 -43.76
C ASN A 903 -79.22 1.50 -43.68
N CYS A 904 -78.98 2.37 -44.67
CA CYS A 904 -79.32 3.80 -44.59
C CYS A 904 -80.49 4.27 -45.46
N ASN A 905 -81.26 3.37 -46.07
CA ASN A 905 -82.45 3.74 -46.84
C ASN A 905 -83.48 4.49 -45.98
N GLY A 906 -83.97 5.65 -46.44
CA GLY A 906 -84.85 6.57 -45.71
C GLY A 906 -84.15 7.46 -44.68
N SER A 907 -82.85 7.25 -44.42
CA SER A 907 -82.08 8.02 -43.43
C SER A 907 -81.86 9.47 -43.87
N THR A 908 -81.57 10.34 -42.90
CA THR A 908 -81.20 11.73 -43.17
C THR A 908 -79.67 11.83 -43.28
N ILE A 909 -79.18 12.60 -44.25
CA ILE A 909 -77.76 12.96 -44.36
C ILE A 909 -77.59 14.48 -44.30
N HIS A 910 -76.60 14.95 -43.55
CA HIS A 910 -76.19 16.34 -43.49
C HIS A 910 -74.76 16.48 -44.02
N ILE A 911 -74.58 17.30 -45.04
CA ILE A 911 -73.31 17.53 -45.73
C ILE A 911 -72.86 18.95 -45.40
N TYR A 912 -71.64 19.11 -44.89
CA TYR A 912 -71.10 20.41 -44.52
C TYR A 912 -69.57 20.48 -44.71
N SER A 913 -69.08 21.71 -44.89
CA SER A 913 -67.66 22.03 -44.81
C SER A 913 -67.34 22.51 -43.39
N SER A 914 -66.61 21.73 -42.57
CA SER A 914 -66.35 22.14 -41.18
C SER A 914 -65.36 23.31 -41.05
N GLY A 915 -64.58 23.59 -42.10
CA GLY A 915 -63.54 24.62 -42.14
C GLY A 915 -62.30 24.30 -41.29
N ASN A 916 -62.44 23.42 -40.31
CA ASN A 916 -61.43 23.09 -39.31
C ASN A 916 -60.76 21.76 -39.67
N TYR A 917 -59.65 21.83 -40.42
CA TYR A 917 -58.88 20.64 -40.76
C TYR A 917 -58.17 20.06 -39.53
N VAL A 918 -58.52 18.82 -39.17
CA VAL A 918 -57.90 18.10 -38.05
C VAL A 918 -56.70 17.29 -38.57
N ASN A 919 -55.49 17.62 -38.11
CA ASN A 919 -54.27 16.93 -38.57
C ASN A 919 -54.21 15.45 -38.18
N ASN A 920 -54.85 15.05 -37.07
CA ASN A 920 -54.85 13.67 -36.59
C ASN A 920 -56.03 12.87 -37.16
N GLU A 921 -55.74 11.79 -37.90
CA GLU A 921 -56.76 10.89 -38.46
C GLU A 921 -57.70 10.36 -37.35
N SER A 922 -57.16 10.08 -36.16
CA SER A 922 -57.92 9.57 -34.99
C SER A 922 -59.02 10.51 -34.48
N PHE A 923 -58.96 11.80 -34.82
CA PHE A 923 -59.89 12.84 -34.37
C PHE A 923 -60.59 13.56 -35.53
N LYS A 924 -60.46 13.06 -36.77
CA LYS A 924 -61.31 13.46 -37.90
C LYS A 924 -62.73 12.93 -37.66
N GLY A 925 -63.57 13.74 -37.01
CA GLY A 925 -64.86 13.29 -36.48
C GLY A 925 -64.71 12.50 -35.16
N PRO A 926 -65.81 12.21 -34.45
CA PRO A 926 -65.77 11.66 -33.09
C PRO A 926 -65.16 10.24 -33.04
N LEU A 927 -65.37 9.44 -34.09
CA LEU A 927 -64.82 8.09 -34.22
C LEU A 927 -63.54 8.02 -35.07
N GLY A 928 -62.96 9.17 -35.44
CA GLY A 928 -61.78 9.25 -36.30
C GLY A 928 -62.01 8.76 -37.72
N ARG A 929 -60.92 8.60 -38.49
CA ARG A 929 -60.94 8.21 -39.90
C ARG A 929 -59.93 7.10 -40.19
N ARG A 930 -60.39 5.85 -40.08
CA ARG A 930 -59.67 4.60 -40.42
C ARG A 930 -58.77 4.74 -41.66
N PRO A 931 -57.59 4.09 -41.70
CA PRO A 931 -56.74 4.06 -42.88
C PRO A 931 -57.43 3.33 -44.04
N LEU A 932 -56.92 3.50 -45.26
CA LEU A 932 -57.32 2.65 -46.38
C LEU A 932 -56.81 1.22 -46.18
N ALA A 933 -57.59 0.26 -46.64
CA ALA A 933 -57.16 -1.13 -46.68
C ALA A 933 -56.11 -1.30 -47.77
N THR A 934 -55.01 -1.99 -47.46
CA THR A 934 -53.91 -2.24 -48.40
C THR A 934 -54.40 -3.11 -49.56
N PHE A 935 -53.99 -2.79 -50.79
CA PHE A 935 -54.30 -3.63 -51.95
C PHE A 935 -53.82 -5.06 -51.78
N ARG A 936 -54.66 -5.99 -52.24
CA ARG A 936 -54.36 -7.41 -52.38
C ARG A 936 -54.05 -7.68 -53.86
N GLY A 937 -52.97 -8.42 -54.15
CA GLY A 937 -52.57 -8.73 -55.52
C GLY A 937 -52.26 -7.49 -56.37
N ALA A 938 -52.85 -7.43 -57.58
CA ALA A 938 -52.54 -6.42 -58.61
C ALA A 938 -53.19 -5.03 -58.39
N GLY A 939 -53.99 -4.85 -57.32
CA GLY A 939 -54.61 -3.56 -57.00
C GLY A 939 -55.77 -3.12 -57.91
N ASN A 940 -56.31 -4.04 -58.72
CA ASN A 940 -57.41 -3.80 -59.64
C ASN A 940 -58.81 -4.02 -59.02
N PHE A 941 -58.91 -4.34 -57.73
CA PHE A 941 -60.17 -4.47 -57.00
C PHE A 941 -60.07 -3.77 -55.63
N ASP A 942 -61.21 -3.42 -55.05
CA ASP A 942 -61.25 -2.85 -53.70
C ASP A 942 -60.97 -3.96 -52.69
N PRO A 943 -59.89 -3.87 -51.88
CA PRO A 943 -59.54 -4.95 -50.95
C PRO A 943 -60.61 -5.20 -49.87
N THR A 944 -61.57 -4.28 -49.69
CA THR A 944 -62.74 -4.43 -48.80
C THR A 944 -63.96 -5.07 -49.46
N ASP A 945 -63.97 -5.29 -50.78
CA ASP A 945 -65.13 -5.83 -51.48
C ASP A 945 -65.47 -7.26 -50.99
N PRO A 946 -66.66 -7.49 -50.40
CA PRO A 946 -67.05 -8.82 -49.89
C PRO A 946 -67.34 -9.84 -51.00
N GLU A 947 -67.32 -9.43 -52.27
CA GLU A 947 -67.43 -10.33 -53.43
C GLU A 947 -66.04 -10.77 -53.97
N VAL A 948 -64.93 -10.34 -53.35
CA VAL A 948 -63.56 -10.74 -53.74
C VAL A 948 -62.82 -11.47 -52.59
N PRO A 949 -62.38 -12.73 -52.82
CA PRO A 949 -61.68 -13.56 -51.82
C PRO A 949 -60.51 -12.87 -51.11
#